data_AF-A0A939AR03-F1
#
_entry.id   AF-A0A939AR03-F1
#
_cell.length_a   1.000
_cell.length_b   1.000
_cell.length_c   1.000
_cell.angle_alpha   90.00
_cell.angle_beta   90.00
_cell.angle_gamma   90.00
#
_symmetry.space_group_name_H-M   'P 1'
#
loop_
_entity.id
_entity.type
_entity.pdbx_description
1 polymer ?
#
loop_
_entity_poly.entity_id
_entity_poly.type
_entity_poly.pdbx_seq_one_letter_code
_entity_poly.pdbx_strand_id
1 'polypeptide(L)'
;MPATDTDRQALDSVKDDYKYGWSQPENYVFKARKGLDHEIVEQISRMKNEPDWMRQLRHEALDIFFARPIPTWGPDLSGIDYQDIYYYIKPVETQGRSWDDVPSDIRETFDRLGIPEAERKFLAGAGAQFESEAVYHSLKQEWERQGVIFLDSDGGLREHSDIYKEYFGTVVPASDNTYAALNTACWSGGSFVYVPKGVHLDIPLQAYFRINAQSMGQFERTLIIVDEGASAHYIEGCTAPTYSTDSLHSGVIEIIVRKNARCRYTTIQNWSTNVYNLVTQRSLVYEGGTMEWVDANLGCLAEGSTVTTPEGVKPIENLEVGEHVLSYDEAAGRLCFRRVLGKRFSGHQPVHTVSVGERKLRVTANHPFYSYTCDAAMPKKLGRYRLGYVRADHLKEAIVPCVSVEYGKPHRLVKPVLTTQFNSRNQYADGLVMTRERPSRMADVEYTTDEIMWLFGYWLGDGDIRTQAGKTEDMIRWATIGFSTPVADRARGRLMDTMTMLIDAPPVERADGIHVAWCSKELAEFFRLNGFVGGAREKRVPRWVWSLPESQRLAFIAGYLDADGYVLAQRRFSLKSASRELLEDVASLLVTLGITSRLYTEFDQPKTVTIMGVECVAHSAHRLAFPWDERLLPHLSPALLRKAEECVPAQYKHHRAVGRSSIKLPDAVQVAEVGVSEPSAEAVPTWDIEVEGTGNFISQGFIVHNSKTTMKYPSVYMLGDGAHGQILSMAFAGRGQHLDTGGKLVHAAPNCSSQLISKSISKNGGRASYRGLLKVSKGAVGARSNVVCDALLLDEKSRSDTYPYIEIDEDDVTIGHEASVSKIGEEQLFYLQSRGLAEDEASAMIVSGFIEPMVKELPMEYAVEMNRLIQLQMEGSIG
;
A
#
# COMPACT_ATOMS: atom_id res chain seq x y z
N MET A 1 -14.25 20.68 33.45
CA MET A 1 -13.36 19.68 34.10
C MET A 1 -12.58 18.99 32.99
N PRO A 2 -11.33 18.56 33.21
CA PRO A 2 -10.65 17.68 32.25
C PRO A 2 -11.38 16.34 32.17
N ALA A 3 -11.39 15.71 30.98
CA ALA A 3 -11.96 14.38 30.77
C ALA A 3 -11.23 13.33 31.63
N THR A 4 -11.95 12.30 32.07
CA THR A 4 -11.40 11.25 32.93
C THR A 4 -10.74 10.13 32.13
N ASP A 5 -9.87 9.34 32.76
CA ASP A 5 -9.18 8.25 32.06
C ASP A 5 -10.13 7.16 31.53
N THR A 6 -11.34 7.02 32.11
CA THR A 6 -12.44 6.23 31.55
C THR A 6 -12.94 6.72 30.19
N ASP A 7 -12.94 8.04 29.94
CA ASP A 7 -13.32 8.62 28.66
C ASP A 7 -12.21 8.38 27.61
N ARG A 8 -10.95 8.30 28.04
CA ARG A 8 -9.80 7.93 27.18
C ARG A 8 -9.79 6.45 26.82
N GLN A 9 -10.05 5.56 27.78
CA GLN A 9 -10.13 4.12 27.50
C GLN A 9 -11.29 3.74 26.57
N ALA A 10 -12.36 4.55 26.52
CA ALA A 10 -13.41 4.41 25.53
C ALA A 10 -13.00 4.87 24.10
N LEU A 11 -11.94 5.67 23.97
CA LEU A 11 -11.36 6.12 22.69
C LEU A 11 -10.25 5.20 22.16
N ASP A 12 -9.52 4.51 23.04
CA ASP A 12 -8.44 3.59 22.66
C ASP A 12 -8.94 2.24 22.08
N SER A 13 -10.23 1.92 22.22
CA SER A 13 -10.83 0.67 21.72
C SER A 13 -11.33 0.73 20.27
N VAL A 14 -11.07 1.81 19.53
CA VAL A 14 -11.64 2.09 18.19
C VAL A 14 -10.58 2.54 17.17
N LYS A 15 -9.43 1.84 17.10
CA LYS A 15 -8.34 2.20 16.16
C LYS A 15 -7.81 1.03 15.32
N ASP A 16 -7.85 1.28 14.01
CA ASP A 16 -6.97 0.79 12.93
C ASP A 16 -7.08 -0.67 12.45
N ASP A 17 -7.87 -0.85 11.38
CA ASP A 17 -7.77 -1.90 10.36
C ASP A 17 -8.16 -1.30 8.99
N TYR A 18 -7.44 -1.55 7.88
CA TYR A 18 -8.01 -1.24 6.54
C TYR A 18 -9.02 -2.33 6.15
N LYS A 19 -10.20 -2.13 6.72
CA LYS A 19 -11.38 -2.98 6.81
C LYS A 19 -11.87 -3.59 5.49
N TYR A 20 -11.51 -3.03 4.34
CA TYR A 20 -12.21 -3.26 3.04
C TYR A 20 -11.43 -4.05 1.99
N GLY A 21 -10.25 -4.58 2.32
CA GLY A 21 -9.29 -5.06 1.33
C GLY A 21 -9.50 -6.45 0.71
N TRP A 22 -9.97 -7.40 1.50
CA TRP A 22 -10.04 -8.84 1.18
C TRP A 22 -10.99 -9.11 -0.03
N SER A 23 -11.00 -10.34 -0.58
CA SER A 23 -11.71 -10.80 -1.78
C SER A 23 -12.16 -12.26 -1.66
N GLN A 24 -13.33 -12.58 -2.22
CA GLN A 24 -13.94 -13.92 -2.12
C GLN A 24 -13.65 -14.80 -3.35
N PRO A 25 -13.70 -16.14 -3.21
CA PRO A 25 -13.68 -17.06 -4.35
C PRO A 25 -14.80 -16.77 -5.37
N GLU A 26 -14.50 -16.95 -6.66
CA GLU A 26 -15.44 -16.72 -7.77
C GLU A 26 -16.54 -17.81 -7.86
N ASN A 27 -17.49 -17.83 -6.91
CA ASN A 27 -18.66 -18.74 -6.89
C ASN A 27 -19.84 -18.18 -7.72
N TYR A 28 -19.59 -17.73 -8.95
CA TYR A 28 -20.63 -17.07 -9.76
C TYR A 28 -21.62 -18.06 -10.39
N VAL A 29 -22.90 -17.68 -10.42
CA VAL A 29 -23.97 -18.40 -11.13
C VAL A 29 -23.78 -18.28 -12.64
N PHE A 30 -23.30 -17.12 -13.11
CA PHE A 30 -23.00 -16.90 -14.52
C PHE A 30 -21.86 -15.88 -14.69
N LYS A 31 -21.02 -16.09 -15.70
CA LYS A 31 -19.96 -15.16 -16.12
C LYS A 31 -20.04 -15.06 -17.64
N ALA A 32 -20.31 -13.86 -18.17
CA ALA A 32 -20.38 -13.65 -19.61
C ALA A 32 -19.01 -13.91 -20.29
N ARG A 33 -18.99 -14.10 -21.62
CA ARG A 33 -17.70 -14.10 -22.33
C ARG A 33 -17.09 -12.69 -22.32
N LYS A 34 -15.77 -12.60 -22.49
CA LYS A 34 -15.12 -11.31 -22.77
C LYS A 34 -15.58 -10.76 -24.12
N GLY A 35 -15.52 -9.44 -24.23
CA GLY A 35 -15.89 -8.72 -25.44
C GLY A 35 -17.15 -7.87 -25.26
N LEU A 36 -17.32 -6.91 -26.16
CA LEU A 36 -18.50 -6.04 -26.23
C LEU A 36 -19.13 -6.14 -27.61
N ASP A 37 -20.38 -6.61 -27.65
CA ASP A 37 -21.22 -6.71 -28.83
C ASP A 37 -22.71 -6.96 -28.44
N HIS A 38 -23.59 -7.02 -29.44
CA HIS A 38 -25.03 -7.22 -29.21
C HIS A 38 -25.38 -8.59 -28.61
N GLU A 39 -24.54 -9.62 -28.77
CA GLU A 39 -24.80 -10.92 -28.15
C GLU A 39 -24.63 -10.82 -26.63
N ILE A 40 -23.61 -10.09 -26.16
CA ILE A 40 -23.42 -9.79 -24.73
C ILE A 40 -24.58 -8.99 -24.15
N VAL A 41 -25.02 -7.93 -24.83
CA VAL A 41 -26.17 -7.13 -24.39
C VAL A 41 -27.46 -7.96 -24.33
N GLU A 42 -27.70 -8.81 -25.33
CA GLU A 42 -28.85 -9.73 -25.35
C GLU A 42 -28.74 -10.80 -24.25
N GLN A 43 -27.54 -11.30 -23.93
CA GLN A 43 -27.31 -12.22 -22.80
C GLN A 43 -27.61 -11.55 -21.45
N ILE A 44 -27.16 -10.30 -21.23
CA ILE A 44 -27.46 -9.52 -20.01
C ILE A 44 -28.98 -9.41 -19.82
N SER A 45 -29.68 -8.94 -20.85
CA SER A 45 -31.12 -8.67 -20.76
C SER A 45 -31.95 -9.95 -20.54
N ARG A 46 -31.54 -11.08 -21.16
CA ARG A 46 -32.14 -12.40 -20.92
C ARG A 46 -31.89 -12.92 -19.51
N MET A 47 -30.67 -12.79 -18.98
CA MET A 47 -30.32 -13.27 -17.63
C MET A 47 -31.04 -12.49 -16.52
N LYS A 48 -31.31 -11.21 -16.78
CA LYS A 48 -32.04 -10.30 -15.89
C LYS A 48 -33.57 -10.37 -16.06
N ASN A 49 -34.06 -11.07 -17.09
CA ASN A 49 -35.48 -11.22 -17.44
C ASN A 49 -36.19 -9.84 -17.58
N GLU A 50 -35.58 -8.95 -18.35
CA GLU A 50 -36.03 -7.56 -18.51
C GLU A 50 -37.20 -7.42 -19.51
N PRO A 51 -38.01 -6.36 -19.40
CA PRO A 51 -39.01 -6.03 -20.40
C PRO A 51 -38.36 -5.58 -21.73
N ASP A 52 -38.99 -5.92 -22.86
CA ASP A 52 -38.47 -5.67 -24.22
C ASP A 52 -38.02 -4.23 -24.50
N TRP A 53 -38.63 -3.23 -23.86
CA TRP A 53 -38.24 -1.83 -24.05
C TRP A 53 -36.85 -1.52 -23.47
N MET A 54 -36.46 -2.17 -22.37
CA MET A 54 -35.12 -2.05 -21.80
C MET A 54 -34.11 -2.78 -22.70
N ARG A 55 -34.46 -3.99 -23.15
CA ARG A 55 -33.65 -4.78 -24.10
C ARG A 55 -33.33 -3.98 -25.37
N GLN A 56 -34.35 -3.34 -25.97
CA GLN A 56 -34.17 -2.47 -27.13
C GLN A 56 -33.28 -1.27 -26.81
N LEU A 57 -33.53 -0.57 -25.70
CA LEU A 57 -32.74 0.60 -25.28
C LEU A 57 -31.25 0.26 -25.07
N ARG A 58 -30.92 -0.93 -24.54
CA ARG A 58 -29.53 -1.38 -24.40
C ARG A 58 -28.83 -1.56 -25.76
N HIS A 59 -29.53 -2.12 -26.75
CA HIS A 59 -28.99 -2.29 -28.11
C HIS A 59 -28.77 -0.94 -28.79
N GLU A 60 -29.74 -0.02 -28.70
CA GLU A 60 -29.60 1.35 -29.23
C GLU A 60 -28.45 2.11 -28.54
N ALA A 61 -28.27 1.93 -27.23
CA ALA A 61 -27.14 2.49 -26.49
C ALA A 61 -25.78 1.91 -26.94
N LEU A 62 -25.73 0.63 -27.31
CA LEU A 62 -24.52 0.00 -27.84
C LEU A 62 -24.17 0.53 -29.24
N ASP A 63 -25.16 0.71 -30.12
CA ASP A 63 -24.97 1.35 -31.43
C ASP A 63 -24.44 2.80 -31.26
N ILE A 64 -24.99 3.56 -30.30
CA ILE A 64 -24.50 4.90 -29.96
C ILE A 64 -23.05 4.86 -29.44
N PHE A 65 -22.68 3.85 -28.64
CA PHE A 65 -21.31 3.69 -28.15
C PHE A 65 -20.33 3.47 -29.32
N PHE A 66 -20.61 2.52 -30.22
CA PHE A 66 -19.74 2.25 -31.37
C PHE A 66 -19.68 3.38 -32.40
N ALA A 67 -20.75 4.17 -32.53
CA ALA A 67 -20.78 5.32 -33.43
C ALA A 67 -20.03 6.55 -32.88
N ARG A 68 -19.71 6.58 -31.57
CA ARG A 68 -19.06 7.73 -30.92
C ARG A 68 -17.55 7.56 -30.82
N PRO A 69 -16.77 8.64 -31.04
CA PRO A 69 -15.34 8.62 -30.74
C PRO A 69 -15.13 8.54 -29.21
N ILE A 70 -14.02 7.91 -28.82
CA ILE A 70 -13.49 7.98 -27.46
C ILE A 70 -13.04 9.45 -27.21
N PRO A 71 -13.33 10.05 -26.05
CA PRO A 71 -12.87 11.38 -25.71
C PRO A 71 -11.33 11.51 -25.81
N THR A 72 -10.87 12.50 -26.56
CA THR A 72 -9.43 12.84 -26.70
C THR A 72 -9.01 13.99 -25.77
N TRP A 73 -9.83 14.28 -24.76
CA TRP A 73 -9.67 15.37 -23.80
C TRP A 73 -9.77 14.82 -22.36
N GLY A 74 -9.02 15.43 -21.44
CA GLY A 74 -8.86 14.92 -20.07
C GLY A 74 -7.63 14.01 -19.94
N PRO A 75 -7.68 12.99 -19.07
CA PRO A 75 -6.70 11.90 -18.99
C PRO A 75 -6.66 11.04 -20.26
N ASP A 76 -5.58 10.29 -20.46
CA ASP A 76 -5.44 9.37 -21.59
C ASP A 76 -6.21 8.07 -21.35
N LEU A 77 -7.19 7.81 -22.23
CA LEU A 77 -8.07 6.64 -22.19
C LEU A 77 -7.71 5.57 -23.23
N SER A 78 -6.64 5.78 -24.02
CA SER A 78 -6.22 4.88 -25.10
C SER A 78 -5.77 3.49 -24.64
N GLY A 79 -5.49 3.31 -23.34
CA GLY A 79 -5.14 2.03 -22.74
C GLY A 79 -6.31 1.09 -22.46
N ILE A 80 -7.57 1.50 -22.67
CA ILE A 80 -8.75 0.67 -22.40
C ILE A 80 -9.02 -0.29 -23.57
N ASP A 81 -8.75 -1.58 -23.39
CA ASP A 81 -9.21 -2.63 -24.31
C ASP A 81 -10.61 -3.11 -23.95
N TYR A 82 -11.61 -2.53 -24.62
CA TYR A 82 -13.02 -2.90 -24.47
C TYR A 82 -13.33 -4.36 -24.86
N GLN A 83 -12.44 -5.06 -25.55
CA GLN A 83 -12.66 -6.46 -25.91
C GLN A 83 -12.05 -7.46 -24.91
N ASP A 84 -11.17 -7.02 -23.99
CA ASP A 84 -10.67 -7.85 -22.87
C ASP A 84 -11.46 -7.63 -21.55
N ILE A 85 -12.64 -7.00 -21.60
CA ILE A 85 -13.50 -6.74 -20.43
C ILE A 85 -14.63 -7.79 -20.30
N TYR A 86 -14.94 -8.19 -19.06
CA TYR A 86 -16.19 -8.88 -18.69
C TYR A 86 -17.25 -7.85 -18.32
N TYR A 87 -18.36 -7.83 -19.07
CA TYR A 87 -19.44 -6.83 -18.90
C TYR A 87 -20.56 -7.25 -17.96
N TYR A 88 -20.65 -8.54 -17.60
CA TYR A 88 -21.67 -9.04 -16.69
C TYR A 88 -21.26 -10.37 -16.03
N ILE A 89 -21.44 -10.42 -14.71
CA ILE A 89 -21.09 -11.52 -13.81
C ILE A 89 -22.18 -11.61 -12.73
N LYS A 90 -22.97 -12.69 -12.73
CA LYS A 90 -24.07 -12.91 -11.79
C LYS A 90 -23.55 -13.60 -10.51
N PRO A 91 -23.59 -12.93 -9.34
CA PRO A 91 -22.99 -13.46 -8.11
C PRO A 91 -23.87 -14.50 -7.40
N VAL A 92 -25.20 -14.39 -7.45
CA VAL A 92 -26.15 -15.23 -6.69
C VAL A 92 -27.37 -15.65 -7.53
N GLU A 93 -28.03 -16.75 -7.18
CA GLU A 93 -29.26 -17.18 -7.90
C GLU A 93 -30.47 -16.31 -7.51
N THR A 94 -30.59 -16.01 -6.22
CA THR A 94 -31.64 -15.19 -5.63
C THR A 94 -31.06 -14.23 -4.61
N GLN A 95 -31.52 -12.98 -4.65
CA GLN A 95 -31.21 -11.91 -3.71
C GLN A 95 -31.75 -12.21 -2.31
N GLY A 96 -30.97 -11.92 -1.26
CA GLY A 96 -31.39 -12.13 0.12
C GLY A 96 -32.41 -11.08 0.57
N ARG A 97 -33.48 -11.50 1.26
CA ARG A 97 -34.52 -10.60 1.83
C ARG A 97 -34.19 -10.13 3.24
N SER A 98 -33.35 -10.87 3.93
CA SER A 98 -32.75 -10.52 5.20
C SER A 98 -31.24 -10.74 5.12
N TRP A 99 -30.48 -10.15 6.06
CA TRP A 99 -29.04 -10.39 6.15
C TRP A 99 -28.72 -11.89 6.28
N ASP A 100 -29.62 -12.63 6.93
CA ASP A 100 -29.47 -14.06 7.16
C ASP A 100 -29.70 -14.93 5.91
N ASP A 101 -30.20 -14.36 4.82
CA ASP A 101 -30.38 -15.03 3.52
C ASP A 101 -29.20 -14.82 2.56
N VAL A 102 -28.35 -13.82 2.79
CA VAL A 102 -27.17 -13.53 1.94
C VAL A 102 -26.17 -14.68 2.05
N PRO A 103 -25.66 -15.27 0.94
CA PRO A 103 -24.67 -16.36 1.00
C PRO A 103 -23.48 -16.04 1.92
N SER A 104 -22.99 -17.02 2.68
CA SER A 104 -22.09 -16.75 3.82
C SER A 104 -20.75 -16.11 3.42
N ASP A 105 -20.25 -16.41 2.22
CA ASP A 105 -19.08 -15.76 1.61
C ASP A 105 -19.34 -14.28 1.30
N ILE A 106 -20.50 -13.96 0.75
CA ILE A 106 -20.94 -12.59 0.47
C ILE A 106 -21.37 -11.85 1.76
N ARG A 107 -21.80 -12.57 2.79
CA ARG A 107 -22.16 -12.00 4.09
C ARG A 107 -20.91 -11.64 4.90
N GLU A 108 -19.98 -12.59 5.08
CA GLU A 108 -18.67 -12.37 5.71
C GLU A 108 -17.90 -11.23 5.04
N THR A 109 -18.07 -11.09 3.73
CA THR A 109 -17.64 -9.93 2.95
C THR A 109 -18.16 -8.62 3.55
N PHE A 110 -19.45 -8.35 3.49
CA PHE A 110 -19.97 -7.07 3.94
C PHE A 110 -19.98 -6.91 5.48
N ASP A 111 -19.94 -8.02 6.23
CA ASP A 111 -19.66 -8.06 7.68
C ASP A 111 -18.27 -7.49 7.98
N ARG A 112 -17.24 -7.89 7.22
CA ARG A 112 -15.90 -7.29 7.33
C ARG A 112 -15.90 -5.83 6.84
N LEU A 113 -16.73 -5.45 5.85
CA LEU A 113 -16.99 -4.02 5.55
C LEU A 113 -17.73 -3.30 6.70
N GLY A 114 -18.25 -4.03 7.69
CA GLY A 114 -18.95 -3.52 8.87
C GLY A 114 -20.20 -2.71 8.55
N ILE A 115 -20.85 -3.03 7.43
CA ILE A 115 -22.21 -2.59 7.13
C ILE A 115 -23.23 -3.02 8.20
N PRO A 116 -23.18 -4.25 8.79
CA PRO A 116 -24.22 -4.70 9.73
C PRO A 116 -24.30 -3.89 11.03
N GLU A 117 -23.20 -3.26 11.45
CA GLU A 117 -23.19 -2.50 12.70
C GLU A 117 -23.74 -1.08 12.51
N ALA A 118 -23.46 -0.45 11.36
CA ALA A 118 -24.04 0.82 10.96
C ALA A 118 -25.55 0.68 10.68
N GLU A 119 -25.94 -0.38 9.96
CA GLU A 119 -27.34 -0.66 9.61
C GLU A 119 -28.25 -0.76 10.84
N ARG A 120 -27.83 -1.54 11.86
CA ARG A 120 -28.64 -1.81 13.05
C ARG A 120 -28.83 -0.60 13.96
N LYS A 121 -27.90 0.36 13.95
CA LYS A 121 -27.92 1.52 14.87
C LYS A 121 -28.33 2.85 14.20
N PHE A 122 -27.91 3.12 12.97
CA PHE A 122 -27.84 4.51 12.46
C PHE A 122 -28.31 4.78 11.01
N LEU A 123 -28.83 3.80 10.26
CA LEU A 123 -29.26 4.03 8.86
C LEU A 123 -30.77 3.93 8.65
N ALA A 124 -31.33 4.56 7.61
CA ALA A 124 -32.73 4.41 7.22
C ALA A 124 -32.98 3.13 6.40
N GLY A 125 -31.98 2.73 5.62
CA GLY A 125 -31.93 1.51 4.82
C GLY A 125 -30.52 1.28 4.28
N ALA A 126 -30.20 0.03 3.92
CA ALA A 126 -28.90 -0.39 3.41
C ALA A 126 -29.05 -1.29 2.16
N GLY A 127 -28.26 -1.01 1.14
CA GLY A 127 -28.10 -1.84 -0.06
C GLY A 127 -26.65 -2.25 -0.26
N ALA A 128 -26.42 -3.44 -0.83
CA ALA A 128 -25.08 -3.93 -1.14
C ALA A 128 -25.04 -4.57 -2.53
N GLN A 129 -24.14 -4.10 -3.39
CA GLN A 129 -23.84 -4.66 -4.70
C GLN A 129 -22.46 -5.32 -4.71
N PHE A 130 -22.43 -6.54 -5.24
CA PHE A 130 -21.22 -7.34 -5.39
C PHE A 130 -21.09 -7.72 -6.86
N GLU A 131 -19.96 -7.39 -7.49
CA GLU A 131 -19.80 -7.44 -8.94
C GLU A 131 -20.90 -6.63 -9.65
N SER A 132 -21.81 -7.34 -10.33
CA SER A 132 -22.76 -6.79 -11.29
C SER A 132 -24.14 -6.57 -10.68
N GLU A 133 -24.55 -7.33 -9.67
CA GLU A 133 -25.93 -7.34 -9.14
C GLU A 133 -25.98 -7.02 -7.65
N ALA A 134 -27.13 -6.53 -7.19
CA ALA A 134 -27.40 -6.38 -5.77
C ALA A 134 -27.58 -7.75 -5.10
N VAL A 135 -26.90 -7.94 -3.98
CA VAL A 135 -26.94 -9.18 -3.18
C VAL A 135 -27.77 -9.02 -1.91
N TYR A 136 -27.91 -7.78 -1.45
CA TYR A 136 -28.69 -7.41 -0.27
C TYR A 136 -29.40 -6.08 -0.47
N HIS A 137 -30.63 -5.99 0.07
CA HIS A 137 -31.37 -4.75 0.18
C HIS A 137 -32.28 -4.76 1.41
N SER A 138 -32.35 -3.62 2.12
CA SER A 138 -33.05 -3.49 3.40
C SER A 138 -33.51 -2.05 3.63
N LEU A 139 -34.77 -1.90 4.04
CA LEU A 139 -35.37 -0.61 4.41
C LEU A 139 -36.11 -0.79 5.75
N LYS A 140 -36.01 0.19 6.65
CA LYS A 140 -36.78 0.14 7.91
C LYS A 140 -38.28 0.26 7.61
N GLN A 141 -39.08 -0.62 8.25
CA GLN A 141 -40.54 -0.65 8.10
C GLN A 141 -41.24 0.69 8.34
N GLU A 142 -40.64 1.60 9.11
CA GLU A 142 -41.18 2.94 9.36
C GLU A 142 -41.18 3.82 8.10
N TRP A 143 -40.15 3.70 7.25
CA TRP A 143 -40.05 4.42 5.97
C TRP A 143 -40.82 3.70 4.86
N GLU A 144 -40.81 2.37 4.86
CA GLU A 144 -41.65 1.54 3.97
C GLU A 144 -43.15 1.86 4.16
N ARG A 145 -43.62 2.00 5.41
CA ARG A 145 -45.00 2.43 5.73
C ARG A 145 -45.31 3.87 5.32
N GLN A 146 -44.30 4.72 5.18
CA GLN A 146 -44.42 6.07 4.62
C GLN A 146 -44.37 6.07 3.08
N GLY A 147 -44.21 4.89 2.45
CA GLY A 147 -44.19 4.72 1.00
C GLY A 147 -42.83 4.93 0.35
N VAL A 148 -41.75 5.04 1.14
CA VAL A 148 -40.38 5.11 0.61
C VAL A 148 -40.05 3.81 -0.08
N ILE A 149 -39.64 3.90 -1.35
CA ILE A 149 -39.08 2.77 -2.09
C ILE A 149 -37.56 2.92 -2.01
N PHE A 150 -36.90 1.92 -1.47
CA PHE A 150 -35.47 1.70 -1.66
C PHE A 150 -35.34 0.26 -2.14
N LEU A 151 -34.80 0.10 -3.34
CA LEU A 151 -34.53 -1.17 -4.00
C LEU A 151 -33.19 -1.07 -4.74
N ASP A 152 -32.70 -2.19 -5.24
CA ASP A 152 -31.76 -2.17 -6.34
C ASP A 152 -32.45 -1.80 -7.66
N SER A 153 -31.66 -1.44 -8.68
CA SER A 153 -32.19 -1.01 -9.97
C SER A 153 -32.97 -2.09 -10.74
N ASP A 154 -32.76 -3.38 -10.45
CA ASP A 154 -33.53 -4.48 -11.06
C ASP A 154 -34.84 -4.75 -10.34
N GLY A 155 -34.85 -4.65 -9.01
CA GLY A 155 -36.06 -4.56 -8.20
C GLY A 155 -36.93 -3.39 -8.67
N GLY A 156 -36.36 -2.19 -8.80
CA GLY A 156 -37.06 -1.02 -9.33
C GLY A 156 -37.68 -1.24 -10.72
N LEU A 157 -36.91 -1.80 -11.67
CA LEU A 157 -37.38 -2.10 -13.02
C LEU A 157 -38.50 -3.15 -13.06
N ARG A 158 -38.49 -4.15 -12.18
CA ARG A 158 -39.50 -5.24 -12.16
C ARG A 158 -40.75 -4.88 -11.38
N GLU A 159 -40.59 -4.31 -10.19
CA GLU A 159 -41.66 -4.14 -9.20
C GLU A 159 -42.35 -2.78 -9.33
N HIS A 160 -41.62 -1.77 -9.81
CA HIS A 160 -42.11 -0.40 -10.04
C HIS A 160 -41.83 0.05 -11.49
N SER A 161 -42.06 -0.85 -12.46
CA SER A 161 -41.74 -0.62 -13.88
C SER A 161 -42.41 0.63 -14.47
N ASP A 162 -43.52 1.08 -13.92
CA ASP A 162 -44.23 2.29 -14.34
C ASP A 162 -43.45 3.55 -13.97
N ILE A 163 -43.08 3.70 -12.69
CA ILE A 163 -42.25 4.80 -12.20
C ILE A 163 -40.84 4.70 -12.81
N TYR A 164 -40.22 3.51 -12.76
CA TYR A 164 -38.85 3.33 -13.25
C TYR A 164 -38.73 3.71 -14.73
N LYS A 165 -39.70 3.34 -15.58
CA LYS A 165 -39.73 3.71 -16.99
C LYS A 165 -40.02 5.20 -17.24
N GLU A 166 -40.75 5.88 -16.34
CA GLU A 166 -41.00 7.32 -16.46
C GLU A 166 -39.70 8.12 -16.32
N TYR A 167 -38.80 7.74 -15.40
CA TYR A 167 -37.61 8.52 -15.06
C TYR A 167 -36.28 8.00 -15.65
N PHE A 168 -36.16 6.70 -15.96
CA PHE A 168 -34.89 6.10 -16.41
C PHE A 168 -34.37 6.74 -17.72
N GLY A 169 -33.13 7.23 -17.69
CA GLY A 169 -32.50 7.87 -18.85
C GLY A 169 -33.04 9.27 -19.20
N THR A 170 -33.95 9.84 -18.39
CA THR A 170 -34.45 11.20 -18.60
C THR A 170 -33.44 12.28 -18.24
N VAL A 171 -32.51 11.96 -17.31
CA VAL A 171 -31.50 12.89 -16.82
C VAL A 171 -30.17 12.66 -17.55
N VAL A 172 -29.78 11.39 -17.70
CA VAL A 172 -28.57 10.95 -18.42
C VAL A 172 -28.96 9.93 -19.49
N PRO A 173 -29.44 10.38 -20.68
CA PRO A 173 -29.78 9.48 -21.76
C PRO A 173 -28.54 8.74 -22.30
N ALA A 174 -28.73 7.62 -22.99
CA ALA A 174 -27.64 6.89 -23.66
C ALA A 174 -26.84 7.79 -24.63
N SER A 175 -27.50 8.78 -25.23
CA SER A 175 -26.90 9.77 -26.12
C SER A 175 -26.16 10.91 -25.41
N ASP A 176 -25.98 10.87 -24.09
CA ASP A 176 -25.29 11.93 -23.35
C ASP A 176 -23.80 11.98 -23.71
N ASN A 177 -23.06 10.94 -23.33
CA ASN A 177 -21.63 10.81 -23.57
C ASN A 177 -21.24 9.35 -23.83
N THR A 178 -20.01 9.10 -24.31
CA THR A 178 -19.56 7.76 -24.71
C THR A 178 -19.65 6.74 -23.56
N TYR A 179 -19.33 7.11 -22.32
CA TYR A 179 -19.41 6.18 -21.17
C TYR A 179 -20.82 6.07 -20.59
N ALA A 180 -21.68 7.08 -20.74
CA ALA A 180 -23.11 6.95 -20.49
C ALA A 180 -23.78 5.96 -21.47
N ALA A 181 -23.39 5.97 -22.76
CA ALA A 181 -23.86 4.99 -23.75
C ALA A 181 -23.43 3.56 -23.35
N LEU A 182 -22.14 3.37 -23.01
CA LEU A 182 -21.60 2.10 -22.55
C LEU A 182 -22.32 1.59 -21.29
N ASN A 183 -22.56 2.49 -20.32
CA ASN A 183 -23.35 2.18 -19.14
C ASN A 183 -24.79 1.81 -19.50
N THR A 184 -25.52 2.57 -20.32
CA THR A 184 -26.91 2.20 -20.68
C THR A 184 -26.98 0.85 -21.42
N ALA A 185 -25.96 0.49 -22.21
CA ALA A 185 -25.87 -0.84 -22.82
C ALA A 185 -25.64 -1.95 -21.77
N CYS A 186 -24.69 -1.74 -20.85
CA CYS A 186 -24.13 -2.79 -19.98
C CYS A 186 -24.54 -2.73 -18.51
N TRP A 187 -25.37 -1.76 -18.08
CA TRP A 187 -25.69 -1.55 -16.66
C TRP A 187 -26.28 -2.84 -16.07
N SER A 188 -25.77 -3.21 -14.91
CA SER A 188 -26.08 -4.51 -14.33
C SER A 188 -26.68 -4.41 -12.94
N GLY A 189 -26.42 -3.31 -12.23
CA GLY A 189 -26.91 -3.03 -10.89
C GLY A 189 -27.01 -1.52 -10.65
N GLY A 190 -26.97 -1.09 -9.39
CA GLY A 190 -27.30 0.27 -8.95
C GLY A 190 -28.41 0.28 -7.91
N SER A 191 -28.79 1.47 -7.44
CA SER A 191 -29.94 1.67 -6.54
C SER A 191 -31.10 2.39 -7.21
N PHE A 192 -32.33 1.98 -6.88
CA PHE A 192 -33.55 2.75 -7.14
C PHE A 192 -34.09 3.30 -5.82
N VAL A 193 -34.23 4.62 -5.73
CA VAL A 193 -34.78 5.32 -4.57
C VAL A 193 -35.95 6.18 -5.01
N TYR A 194 -37.09 6.07 -4.33
CA TYR A 194 -38.22 7.00 -4.44
C TYR A 194 -38.68 7.42 -3.04
N VAL A 195 -38.65 8.72 -2.75
CA VAL A 195 -39.11 9.29 -1.48
C VAL A 195 -40.39 10.09 -1.75
N PRO A 196 -41.57 9.65 -1.23
CA PRO A 196 -42.85 10.28 -1.51
C PRO A 196 -43.00 11.69 -0.97
N LYS A 197 -43.94 12.44 -1.56
CA LYS A 197 -44.33 13.80 -1.16
C LYS A 197 -44.41 14.01 0.36
N GLY A 198 -43.62 14.95 0.86
CA GLY A 198 -43.58 15.37 2.27
C GLY A 198 -42.90 14.40 3.24
N VAL A 199 -42.27 13.32 2.77
CA VAL A 199 -41.52 12.38 3.63
C VAL A 199 -40.10 12.88 3.84
N HIS A 200 -39.69 13.01 5.10
CA HIS A 200 -38.36 13.47 5.48
C HIS A 200 -37.54 12.31 6.05
N LEU A 201 -36.52 11.87 5.31
CA LEU A 201 -35.52 10.93 5.82
C LEU A 201 -34.49 11.70 6.65
N ASP A 202 -34.71 11.75 7.96
CA ASP A 202 -33.77 12.35 8.94
C ASP A 202 -32.46 11.54 9.10
N ILE A 203 -32.40 10.37 8.48
CA ILE A 203 -31.32 9.39 8.57
C ILE A 203 -30.94 8.95 7.15
N PRO A 204 -29.65 8.86 6.79
CA PRO A 204 -29.25 8.53 5.43
C PRO A 204 -29.62 7.09 5.02
N LEU A 205 -29.88 6.94 3.71
CA LEU A 205 -29.84 5.67 2.99
C LEU A 205 -28.39 5.40 2.57
N GLN A 206 -27.96 4.15 2.59
CA GLN A 206 -26.62 3.77 2.15
C GLN A 206 -26.65 2.67 1.08
N ALA A 207 -25.82 2.81 0.05
CA ALA A 207 -25.42 1.69 -0.80
C ALA A 207 -23.90 1.50 -0.79
N TYR A 208 -23.46 0.25 -0.89
CA TYR A 208 -22.06 -0.10 -1.00
C TYR A 208 -21.80 -0.91 -2.27
N PHE A 209 -20.86 -0.44 -3.08
CA PHE A 209 -20.50 -1.04 -4.36
C PHE A 209 -19.10 -1.65 -4.28
N ARG A 210 -19.00 -2.91 -4.72
CA ARG A 210 -17.76 -3.66 -4.59
C ARG A 210 -17.47 -4.51 -5.83
N ILE A 211 -16.34 -4.23 -6.47
CA ILE A 211 -15.76 -5.08 -7.52
C ILE A 211 -15.00 -6.22 -6.83
N ASN A 212 -15.10 -7.45 -7.34
CA ASN A 212 -14.36 -8.61 -6.82
C ASN A 212 -13.82 -9.54 -7.95
N ALA A 213 -14.16 -9.28 -9.22
CA ALA A 213 -13.67 -10.02 -10.40
C ALA A 213 -12.53 -9.30 -11.17
N GLN A 214 -11.64 -10.11 -11.77
CA GLN A 214 -10.57 -9.62 -12.66
C GLN A 214 -11.08 -9.22 -14.05
N SER A 215 -10.50 -8.15 -14.61
CA SER A 215 -10.87 -7.58 -15.93
C SER A 215 -12.36 -7.28 -16.07
N MET A 216 -13.02 -6.92 -14.96
CA MET A 216 -14.45 -6.61 -14.95
C MET A 216 -14.71 -5.14 -15.27
N GLY A 217 -15.77 -4.90 -16.04
CA GLY A 217 -16.44 -3.61 -16.13
C GLY A 217 -17.59 -3.56 -15.13
N GLN A 218 -17.54 -2.65 -14.16
CA GLN A 218 -18.65 -2.38 -13.25
C GLN A 218 -19.49 -1.23 -13.81
N PHE A 219 -20.75 -1.54 -14.13
CA PHE A 219 -21.72 -0.61 -14.69
C PHE A 219 -22.91 -0.49 -13.74
N GLU A 220 -22.74 0.30 -12.68
CA GLU A 220 -23.83 0.70 -11.80
C GLU A 220 -24.67 1.80 -12.43
N ARG A 221 -25.99 1.77 -12.19
CA ARG A 221 -26.89 2.82 -12.61
C ARG A 221 -27.90 3.13 -11.52
N THR A 222 -27.67 4.23 -10.81
CA THR A 222 -28.47 4.66 -9.66
C THR A 222 -29.47 5.73 -10.08
N LEU A 223 -30.73 5.56 -9.68
CA LEU A 223 -31.84 6.45 -9.99
C LEU A 223 -32.55 6.85 -8.69
N ILE A 224 -32.52 8.14 -8.35
CA ILE A 224 -33.08 8.69 -7.11
C ILE A 224 -34.15 9.73 -7.45
N ILE A 225 -35.35 9.56 -6.93
CA ILE A 225 -36.45 10.54 -7.02
C ILE A 225 -36.81 10.99 -5.60
N VAL A 226 -36.75 12.30 -5.36
CA VAL A 226 -37.20 12.92 -4.12
C VAL A 226 -38.38 13.81 -4.48
N ASP A 227 -39.58 13.37 -4.10
CA ASP A 227 -40.86 13.99 -4.49
C ASP A 227 -41.17 15.27 -3.68
N GLU A 228 -42.26 15.97 -4.01
CA GLU A 228 -42.53 17.34 -3.54
C GLU A 228 -42.42 17.49 -2.01
N GLY A 229 -41.60 18.43 -1.53
CA GLY A 229 -41.40 18.69 -0.11
C GLY A 229 -40.69 17.57 0.67
N ALA A 230 -40.23 16.50 0.01
CA ALA A 230 -39.55 15.39 0.67
C ALA A 230 -38.05 15.66 0.86
N SER A 231 -37.37 14.91 1.72
CA SER A 231 -35.90 14.99 1.85
C SER A 231 -35.20 13.64 1.97
N ALA A 232 -34.03 13.53 1.35
CA ALA A 232 -33.19 12.35 1.35
C ALA A 232 -31.69 12.69 1.47
N HIS A 233 -30.96 11.93 2.28
CA HIS A 233 -29.49 11.85 2.19
C HIS A 233 -29.13 10.43 1.75
N TYR A 234 -28.38 10.31 0.67
CA TYR A 234 -27.87 9.04 0.15
C TYR A 234 -26.34 9.02 0.24
N ILE A 235 -25.78 7.91 0.74
CA ILE A 235 -24.34 7.71 0.90
C ILE A 235 -23.91 6.49 0.08
N GLU A 236 -22.86 6.68 -0.69
CA GLU A 236 -22.25 5.70 -1.56
C GLU A 236 -20.80 5.42 -1.11
N GLY A 237 -20.48 4.14 -0.91
CA GLY A 237 -19.11 3.69 -0.70
C GLY A 237 -18.67 2.75 -1.82
N CYS A 238 -17.59 3.08 -2.52
CA CYS A 238 -17.05 2.23 -3.59
C CYS A 238 -15.63 1.76 -3.27
N THR A 239 -15.40 0.44 -3.26
CA THR A 239 -14.06 -0.15 -3.10
C THR A 239 -13.79 -1.29 -4.08
N ALA A 240 -12.52 -1.44 -4.46
CA ALA A 240 -12.04 -2.55 -5.29
C ALA A 240 -10.75 -3.17 -4.73
N PRO A 241 -10.58 -4.50 -4.85
CA PRO A 241 -9.28 -5.14 -4.75
C PRO A 241 -8.36 -4.72 -5.90
N THR A 242 -7.05 -4.71 -5.65
CA THR A 242 -6.01 -4.51 -6.66
C THR A 242 -5.89 -5.76 -7.55
N TYR A 243 -5.92 -5.56 -8.87
CA TYR A 243 -5.76 -6.65 -9.86
C TYR A 243 -4.61 -6.35 -10.83
N SER A 244 -4.20 -7.37 -11.58
CA SER A 244 -3.13 -7.29 -12.58
C SER A 244 -3.54 -6.74 -13.94
N THR A 245 -4.84 -6.62 -14.21
CA THR A 245 -5.40 -6.01 -15.42
C THR A 245 -6.11 -4.73 -15.07
N ASP A 246 -6.10 -3.76 -15.98
CA ASP A 246 -6.97 -2.60 -15.87
C ASP A 246 -8.45 -3.06 -15.83
N SER A 247 -9.19 -2.57 -14.85
CA SER A 247 -10.63 -2.73 -14.65
C SER A 247 -11.31 -1.39 -14.93
N LEU A 248 -12.57 -1.44 -15.37
CA LEU A 248 -13.34 -0.24 -15.72
C LEU A 248 -14.49 -0.09 -14.72
N HIS A 249 -14.58 1.06 -14.05
CA HIS A 249 -15.76 1.46 -13.30
C HIS A 249 -16.43 2.62 -14.06
N SER A 250 -17.69 2.45 -14.43
CA SER A 250 -18.43 3.39 -15.28
C SER A 250 -19.86 3.57 -14.76
N GLY A 251 -19.99 4.22 -13.60
CA GLY A 251 -21.28 4.53 -12.98
C GLY A 251 -22.05 5.65 -13.67
N VAL A 252 -23.38 5.53 -13.67
CA VAL A 252 -24.31 6.62 -14.02
C VAL A 252 -25.29 6.86 -12.87
N ILE A 253 -25.40 8.11 -12.44
CA ILE A 253 -26.30 8.51 -11.35
C ILE A 253 -27.25 9.58 -11.87
N GLU A 254 -28.54 9.30 -11.78
CA GLU A 254 -29.65 10.18 -12.16
C GLU A 254 -30.45 10.56 -10.91
N ILE A 255 -30.54 11.87 -10.60
CA ILE A 255 -31.30 12.35 -9.43
C ILE A 255 -32.37 13.36 -9.85
N ILE A 256 -33.59 13.19 -9.37
CA ILE A 256 -34.72 14.09 -9.64
C ILE A 256 -35.21 14.65 -8.29
N VAL A 257 -35.02 15.96 -8.09
CA VAL A 257 -35.45 16.69 -6.90
C VAL A 257 -36.66 17.53 -7.26
N ARG A 258 -37.85 17.11 -6.84
CA ARG A 258 -39.13 17.79 -7.11
C ARG A 258 -39.27 19.08 -6.29
N LYS A 259 -40.42 19.74 -6.41
CA LYS A 259 -40.69 21.06 -5.83
C LYS A 259 -40.50 21.05 -4.30
N ASN A 260 -39.80 22.04 -3.75
CA ASN A 260 -39.46 22.17 -2.32
C ASN A 260 -38.75 20.95 -1.68
N ALA A 261 -38.21 20.03 -2.49
CA ALA A 261 -37.58 18.80 -2.01
C ALA A 261 -36.07 18.98 -1.80
N ARG A 262 -35.42 18.14 -0.99
CA ARG A 262 -33.96 18.19 -0.76
C ARG A 262 -33.29 16.83 -0.97
N CYS A 263 -32.25 16.77 -1.79
CA CYS A 263 -31.40 15.59 -1.92
C CYS A 263 -29.93 15.94 -1.64
N ARG A 264 -29.32 15.20 -0.71
CA ARG A 264 -27.87 15.19 -0.49
C ARG A 264 -27.32 13.84 -0.94
N TYR A 265 -26.25 13.86 -1.73
CA TYR A 265 -25.56 12.67 -2.19
C TYR A 265 -24.07 12.77 -1.82
N THR A 266 -23.56 11.76 -1.14
CA THR A 266 -22.18 11.68 -0.67
C THR A 266 -21.53 10.42 -1.22
N THR A 267 -20.42 10.52 -1.94
CA THR A 267 -19.63 9.35 -2.37
C THR A 267 -18.23 9.43 -1.75
N ILE A 268 -17.74 8.32 -1.20
CA ILE A 268 -16.36 8.18 -0.77
C ILE A 268 -15.82 6.95 -1.45
N GLN A 269 -14.88 7.16 -2.36
CA GLN A 269 -14.35 6.10 -3.20
C GLN A 269 -12.93 5.78 -2.74
N ASN A 270 -12.50 4.53 -2.87
CA ASN A 270 -11.07 4.23 -2.76
C ASN A 270 -10.63 3.18 -3.77
N TRP A 271 -10.20 3.68 -4.93
CA TRP A 271 -9.77 2.85 -6.05
C TRP A 271 -8.29 2.47 -5.97
N SER A 272 -8.01 1.22 -6.35
CA SER A 272 -6.67 0.71 -6.55
C SER A 272 -6.03 1.29 -7.82
N THR A 273 -4.79 0.91 -8.09
CA THR A 273 -4.05 1.27 -9.30
C THR A 273 -4.85 1.15 -10.56
N ASN A 274 -5.34 -0.04 -10.79
CA ASN A 274 -5.63 -0.55 -12.12
C ASN A 274 -7.09 -0.26 -12.47
N VAL A 275 -7.64 0.87 -12.02
CA VAL A 275 -9.05 1.22 -12.22
C VAL A 275 -9.14 2.50 -13.02
N TYR A 276 -9.82 2.42 -14.17
CA TYR A 276 -10.35 3.59 -14.85
C TYR A 276 -11.70 3.93 -14.23
N ASN A 277 -11.77 5.01 -13.45
CA ASN A 277 -12.99 5.51 -12.82
C ASN A 277 -13.63 6.61 -13.71
N LEU A 278 -14.70 6.29 -14.45
CA LEU A 278 -15.30 7.13 -15.50
C LEU A 278 -16.80 7.34 -15.25
N VAL A 279 -17.16 8.27 -14.37
CA VAL A 279 -18.52 8.38 -13.81
C VAL A 279 -19.30 9.59 -14.33
N THR A 280 -20.58 9.38 -14.68
CA THR A 280 -21.51 10.45 -15.07
C THR A 280 -22.60 10.65 -14.00
N GLN A 281 -22.55 11.78 -13.29
CA GLN A 281 -23.51 12.14 -12.24
C GLN A 281 -24.30 13.38 -12.66
N ARG A 282 -25.64 13.34 -12.60
CA ARG A 282 -26.47 14.51 -12.90
C ARG A 282 -27.78 14.50 -12.12
N SER A 283 -28.21 15.69 -11.70
CA SER A 283 -29.53 15.93 -11.14
C SER A 283 -30.35 16.97 -11.91
N LEU A 284 -31.68 16.84 -11.82
CA LEU A 284 -32.67 17.86 -12.17
C LEU A 284 -33.33 18.37 -10.88
N VAL A 285 -33.42 19.68 -10.71
CA VAL A 285 -33.97 20.33 -9.50
C VAL A 285 -35.08 21.29 -9.90
N TYR A 286 -36.28 21.05 -9.38
CA TYR A 286 -37.48 21.85 -9.65
C TYR A 286 -37.69 22.95 -8.59
N GLU A 287 -38.80 23.69 -8.70
CA GLU A 287 -39.12 24.91 -7.92
C GLU A 287 -38.83 24.79 -6.42
N GLY A 288 -37.97 25.64 -5.86
CA GLY A 288 -37.57 25.60 -4.44
C GLY A 288 -36.84 24.34 -3.97
N GLY A 289 -36.50 23.41 -4.87
CA GLY A 289 -35.76 22.19 -4.55
C GLY A 289 -34.27 22.46 -4.29
N THR A 290 -33.58 21.52 -3.63
CA THR A 290 -32.16 21.63 -3.25
C THR A 290 -31.40 20.33 -3.55
N MET A 291 -30.26 20.43 -4.24
CA MET A 291 -29.33 19.30 -4.47
C MET A 291 -27.93 19.59 -3.91
N GLU A 292 -27.29 18.60 -3.27
CA GLU A 292 -25.94 18.70 -2.68
C GLU A 292 -25.06 17.46 -3.04
N TRP A 293 -23.84 17.64 -3.57
CA TRP A 293 -22.89 16.54 -3.94
C TRP A 293 -21.55 16.60 -3.15
N VAL A 294 -20.92 15.46 -2.75
CA VAL A 294 -19.64 15.35 -1.96
C VAL A 294 -18.73 14.13 -2.39
N ASP A 295 -17.36 14.21 -2.49
CA ASP A 295 -16.44 13.19 -3.17
C ASP A 295 -14.90 13.07 -2.74
N ALA A 296 -14.21 11.87 -2.71
CA ALA A 296 -12.76 11.59 -2.31
C ALA A 296 -12.07 10.20 -2.75
N ASN A 297 -10.69 9.96 -2.73
CA ASN A 297 -9.88 8.71 -3.15
C ASN A 297 -8.34 8.54 -2.69
N LEU A 298 -7.73 7.39 -2.16
CA LEU A 298 -6.29 7.28 -1.59
C LEU A 298 -5.53 5.86 -1.29
N GLY A 299 -4.17 5.65 -1.37
CA GLY A 299 -3.42 4.35 -1.00
C GLY A 299 -1.85 4.32 -0.65
N CYS A 300 -1.21 3.21 -0.07
CA CYS A 300 0.10 3.15 0.74
C CYS A 300 0.98 1.79 0.90
N LEU A 301 2.12 1.74 1.70
CA LEU A 301 3.10 0.59 2.09
C LEU A 301 3.94 0.89 3.41
N ALA A 302 4.53 0.00 4.25
CA ALA A 302 5.12 0.25 5.63
C ALA A 302 6.61 0.75 5.86
N GLU A 303 6.93 1.39 7.03
CA GLU A 303 8.26 1.90 7.54
C GLU A 303 9.25 0.83 8.04
N GLY A 304 10.56 1.10 7.90
CA GLY A 304 11.64 0.18 8.26
C GLY A 304 11.82 -0.95 7.23
N SER A 305 10.91 -1.04 6.27
CA SER A 305 11.00 -1.89 5.09
C SER A 305 12.23 -1.49 4.28
N THR A 306 13.14 -2.43 4.06
CA THR A 306 14.42 -2.14 3.43
C THR A 306 14.40 -2.38 1.93
N VAL A 307 14.82 -1.35 1.17
CA VAL A 307 14.91 -1.34 -0.28
C VAL A 307 16.38 -1.34 -0.70
N THR A 308 16.69 -2.05 -1.78
CA THR A 308 18.08 -2.17 -2.28
C THR A 308 18.41 -1.04 -3.26
N THR A 309 19.50 -0.31 -3.04
CA THR A 309 20.04 0.73 -3.94
C THR A 309 21.45 0.32 -4.45
N PRO A 310 22.01 0.98 -5.47
CA PRO A 310 23.40 0.73 -5.91
C PRO A 310 24.44 0.98 -4.82
N GLU A 311 24.14 1.81 -3.82
CA GLU A 311 25.07 2.16 -2.74
C GLU A 311 24.92 1.24 -1.51
N GLY A 312 23.81 0.51 -1.40
CA GLY A 312 23.55 -0.34 -0.26
C GLY A 312 22.07 -0.63 -0.03
N VAL A 313 21.76 -1.22 1.12
CA VAL A 313 20.38 -1.38 1.58
C VAL A 313 19.99 -0.12 2.37
N LYS A 314 18.95 0.59 1.93
CA LYS A 314 18.42 1.80 2.59
C LYS A 314 16.98 1.51 3.06
N PRO A 315 16.58 1.88 4.29
CA PRO A 315 15.18 1.83 4.67
C PRO A 315 14.33 2.75 3.79
N ILE A 316 13.07 2.40 3.53
CA ILE A 316 12.18 3.14 2.63
C ILE A 316 11.95 4.58 3.09
N GLU A 317 11.87 4.81 4.39
CA GLU A 317 11.78 6.12 5.03
C GLU A 317 13.04 6.97 4.86
N ASN A 318 14.16 6.37 4.44
CA ASN A 318 15.43 7.03 4.20
C ASN A 318 15.77 7.17 2.71
N LEU A 319 15.01 6.57 1.77
CA LEU A 319 15.22 6.78 0.34
C LEU A 319 15.04 8.25 -0.06
N GLU A 320 15.71 8.67 -1.13
CA GLU A 320 15.64 10.02 -1.68
C GLU A 320 15.25 10.00 -3.17
N VAL A 321 14.59 11.07 -3.62
CA VAL A 321 14.21 11.21 -5.02
C VAL A 321 15.45 11.38 -5.89
N GLY A 322 15.58 10.57 -6.95
CA GLY A 322 16.76 10.52 -7.81
C GLY A 322 17.77 9.43 -7.44
N GLU A 323 17.70 8.84 -6.24
CA GLU A 323 18.39 7.58 -5.96
C GLU A 323 17.88 6.49 -6.91
N HIS A 324 18.61 5.39 -7.06
CA HIS A 324 18.14 4.23 -7.80
C HIS A 324 17.80 3.12 -6.83
N VAL A 325 16.75 2.36 -7.13
CA VAL A 325 16.35 1.17 -6.38
C VAL A 325 16.33 -0.03 -7.32
N LEU A 326 16.51 -1.21 -6.75
CA LEU A 326 16.49 -2.46 -7.50
C LEU A 326 15.04 -2.82 -7.86
N SER A 327 14.81 -3.08 -9.15
CA SER A 327 13.51 -3.42 -9.74
C SER A 327 13.61 -4.68 -10.59
N TYR A 328 12.46 -5.25 -10.96
CA TYR A 328 12.38 -6.37 -11.89
C TYR A 328 11.85 -5.91 -13.25
N ASP A 329 12.65 -6.11 -14.28
CA ASP A 329 12.24 -5.90 -15.67
C ASP A 329 11.49 -7.15 -16.15
N GLU A 330 10.16 -7.07 -16.17
CA GLU A 330 9.29 -8.20 -16.54
C GLU A 330 9.46 -8.64 -18.00
N ALA A 331 9.79 -7.70 -18.90
CA ALA A 331 9.98 -7.98 -20.32
C ALA A 331 11.36 -8.59 -20.61
N ALA A 332 12.41 -8.08 -19.97
CA ALA A 332 13.77 -8.62 -20.09
C ALA A 332 14.06 -9.79 -19.14
N GLY A 333 13.17 -10.07 -18.19
CA GLY A 333 13.28 -11.20 -17.26
C GLY A 333 14.44 -11.09 -16.26
N ARG A 334 14.86 -9.88 -15.90
CA ARG A 334 16.08 -9.63 -15.12
C ARG A 334 15.90 -8.51 -14.08
N LEU A 335 16.71 -8.57 -13.03
CA LEU A 335 16.83 -7.49 -12.06
C LEU A 335 17.59 -6.30 -12.70
N CYS A 336 17.20 -5.07 -12.37
CA CYS A 336 17.87 -3.85 -12.84
C CYS A 336 17.67 -2.70 -11.86
N PHE A 337 18.64 -1.78 -11.78
CA PHE A 337 18.46 -0.54 -11.02
C PHE A 337 17.67 0.48 -11.83
N ARG A 338 16.66 1.08 -11.20
CA ARG A 338 15.78 2.09 -11.79
C ARG A 338 15.62 3.27 -10.85
N ARG A 339 15.44 4.47 -11.39
CA ARG A 339 15.43 5.69 -10.60
C ARG A 339 14.15 5.81 -9.77
N VAL A 340 14.28 6.16 -8.49
CA VAL A 340 13.19 6.61 -7.63
C VAL A 340 12.75 7.96 -8.17
N LEU A 341 11.57 7.99 -8.77
CA LEU A 341 10.97 9.22 -9.27
C LEU A 341 10.38 10.03 -8.11
N GLY A 342 9.78 9.36 -7.13
CA GLY A 342 9.11 9.99 -5.98
C GLY A 342 9.17 9.14 -4.72
N LYS A 343 9.03 9.80 -3.58
CA LYS A 343 8.85 9.18 -2.26
C LYS A 343 7.78 9.96 -1.51
N ARG A 344 7.05 9.26 -0.64
CA ARG A 344 5.91 9.78 0.09
C ARG A 344 5.85 9.14 1.47
N PHE A 345 5.64 9.92 2.53
CA PHE A 345 5.14 9.38 3.78
C PHE A 345 3.62 9.23 3.67
N SER A 346 3.13 8.16 4.24
CA SER A 346 1.78 7.58 4.06
C SER A 346 1.12 7.24 5.41
N GLY A 347 1.80 7.59 6.50
CA GLY A 347 1.27 7.65 7.86
C GLY A 347 1.04 6.32 8.55
N HIS A 348 0.49 6.38 9.75
CA HIS A 348 0.40 5.22 10.64
C HIS A 348 -0.76 4.29 10.25
N GLN A 349 -0.45 3.06 9.81
CA GLN A 349 -1.44 2.07 9.36
C GLN A 349 -1.14 0.67 9.93
N PRO A 350 -2.15 -0.19 10.09
CA PRO A 350 -1.98 -1.57 10.50
C PRO A 350 -1.39 -2.38 9.35
N VAL A 351 -0.44 -3.26 9.65
CA VAL A 351 0.35 -3.96 8.62
C VAL A 351 0.41 -5.46 8.85
N HIS A 352 0.27 -6.21 7.75
CA HIS A 352 0.51 -7.65 7.69
C HIS A 352 2.00 -7.91 7.49
N THR A 353 2.50 -9.00 8.06
CA THR A 353 3.82 -9.54 7.72
C THR A 353 3.65 -10.61 6.65
N VAL A 354 4.06 -10.29 5.43
CA VAL A 354 4.15 -11.24 4.31
C VAL A 354 5.50 -11.96 4.41
N SER A 355 5.50 -13.29 4.37
CA SER A 355 6.70 -14.09 4.66
C SER A 355 6.94 -15.26 3.70
N VAL A 356 8.21 -15.47 3.34
CA VAL A 356 8.70 -16.60 2.54
C VAL A 356 9.95 -17.14 3.21
N GLY A 357 9.77 -18.14 4.09
CA GLY A 357 10.81 -18.51 5.06
C GLY A 357 11.14 -17.32 5.96
N GLU A 358 12.42 -16.95 6.06
CA GLU A 358 12.82 -15.74 6.79
C GLU A 358 12.79 -14.45 5.97
N ARG A 359 12.42 -14.47 4.68
CA ARG A 359 12.03 -13.23 4.00
C ARG A 359 10.74 -12.75 4.66
N LYS A 360 10.73 -11.54 5.20
CA LYS A 360 9.57 -10.94 5.86
C LYS A 360 9.48 -9.49 5.41
N LEU A 361 8.31 -9.07 4.95
CA LEU A 361 8.01 -7.70 4.57
C LEU A 361 6.72 -7.26 5.25
N ARG A 362 6.74 -6.07 5.87
CA ARG A 362 5.58 -5.46 6.51
C ARG A 362 4.87 -4.54 5.53
N VAL A 363 3.57 -4.70 5.37
CA VAL A 363 2.78 -4.04 4.31
C VAL A 363 1.33 -3.86 4.75
N THR A 364 0.67 -2.85 4.21
CA THR A 364 -0.79 -2.73 4.28
C THR A 364 -1.46 -3.91 3.53
N ALA A 365 -2.68 -4.28 3.90
CA ALA A 365 -3.40 -5.41 3.31
C ALA A 365 -3.50 -5.37 1.77
N ASN A 366 -3.62 -4.16 1.22
CA ASN A 366 -3.78 -3.90 -0.21
C ASN A 366 -2.48 -3.80 -1.01
N HIS A 367 -1.32 -3.90 -0.35
CA HIS A 367 -0.06 -3.73 -1.04
C HIS A 367 0.17 -4.86 -2.06
N PRO A 368 0.45 -4.56 -3.34
CA PRO A 368 0.53 -5.57 -4.39
C PRO A 368 1.91 -6.22 -4.50
N PHE A 369 1.96 -7.54 -4.62
CA PHE A 369 3.17 -8.35 -4.79
C PHE A 369 3.15 -9.05 -6.15
N TYR A 370 4.30 -9.11 -6.83
CA TYR A 370 4.42 -9.86 -8.07
C TYR A 370 4.23 -11.36 -7.84
N SER A 371 3.31 -11.95 -8.58
CA SER A 371 2.77 -13.29 -8.37
C SER A 371 2.05 -13.75 -9.65
N TYR A 372 1.09 -14.67 -9.51
CA TYR A 372 0.22 -15.12 -10.57
C TYR A 372 -1.16 -15.49 -10.05
N THR A 373 -2.15 -15.39 -10.92
CA THR A 373 -3.53 -15.80 -10.65
C THR A 373 -3.83 -17.11 -11.37
N CYS A 374 -4.72 -17.93 -10.83
CA CYS A 374 -5.12 -19.22 -11.38
C CYS A 374 -6.64 -19.24 -11.62
N ASP A 375 -7.05 -19.18 -12.88
CA ASP A 375 -8.45 -19.35 -13.26
C ASP A 375 -8.85 -20.82 -13.08
N ALA A 376 -9.70 -21.12 -12.10
CA ALA A 376 -10.09 -22.50 -11.82
C ALA A 376 -10.93 -23.13 -12.95
N ALA A 377 -11.69 -22.32 -13.71
CA ALA A 377 -12.62 -22.75 -14.74
C ALA A 377 -11.93 -23.08 -16.07
N MET A 378 -10.76 -22.50 -16.37
CA MET A 378 -10.04 -22.80 -17.62
C MET A 378 -9.42 -24.22 -17.65
N PRO A 379 -9.48 -24.93 -18.80
CA PRO A 379 -8.82 -26.22 -18.97
C PRO A 379 -7.30 -26.12 -18.79
N LYS A 380 -6.68 -27.12 -18.13
CA LYS A 380 -5.24 -27.15 -17.83
C LYS A 380 -4.28 -26.98 -19.03
N LYS A 381 -4.77 -27.10 -20.27
CA LYS A 381 -4.00 -26.92 -21.52
C LYS A 381 -4.15 -25.52 -22.16
N LEU A 382 -5.03 -24.67 -21.63
CA LEU A 382 -5.35 -23.33 -22.15
C LEU A 382 -5.19 -22.31 -21.03
N GLY A 383 -4.10 -21.53 -21.03
CA GLY A 383 -4.00 -20.22 -20.36
C GLY A 383 -4.29 -20.11 -18.85
N ARG A 384 -4.51 -21.21 -18.13
CA ARG A 384 -5.09 -21.24 -16.76
C ARG A 384 -4.38 -20.38 -15.71
N TYR A 385 -3.12 -20.03 -15.93
CA TYR A 385 -2.33 -19.23 -15.01
C TYR A 385 -1.83 -17.98 -15.74
N ARG A 386 -1.91 -16.80 -15.10
CA ARG A 386 -1.47 -15.51 -15.66
C ARG A 386 -0.58 -14.79 -14.63
N LEU A 387 0.58 -14.28 -15.07
CA LEU A 387 1.46 -13.45 -14.25
C LEU A 387 0.80 -12.11 -13.93
N GLY A 388 1.16 -11.49 -12.81
CA GLY A 388 0.66 -10.17 -12.45
C GLY A 388 0.88 -9.86 -10.97
N TYR A 389 0.14 -8.89 -10.46
CA TYR A 389 0.22 -8.48 -9.06
C TYR A 389 -0.96 -8.99 -8.24
N VAL A 390 -0.68 -9.51 -7.04
CA VAL A 390 -1.64 -10.04 -6.08
C VAL A 390 -1.42 -9.34 -4.74
N ARG A 391 -2.49 -8.90 -4.09
CA ARG A 391 -2.44 -8.19 -2.81
C ARG A 391 -1.86 -9.06 -1.69
N ALA A 392 -1.18 -8.42 -0.73
CA ALA A 392 -0.62 -9.06 0.47
C ALA A 392 -1.61 -10.02 1.16
N ASP A 393 -2.86 -9.61 1.36
CA ASP A 393 -3.92 -10.37 2.04
C ASP A 393 -4.45 -11.60 1.27
N HIS A 394 -4.13 -11.75 -0.02
CA HIS A 394 -4.48 -12.92 -0.84
C HIS A 394 -3.29 -13.74 -1.31
N LEU A 395 -2.08 -13.36 -0.88
CA LEU A 395 -0.84 -13.86 -1.44
C LEU A 395 -0.54 -15.26 -0.90
N LYS A 396 -0.89 -16.28 -1.68
CA LYS A 396 -0.55 -17.70 -1.38
C LYS A 396 0.83 -18.09 -1.90
N GLU A 397 1.21 -17.52 -3.03
CA GLU A 397 2.52 -17.70 -3.66
C GLU A 397 3.00 -16.32 -4.13
N ALA A 398 4.31 -16.07 -4.10
CA ALA A 398 4.94 -14.87 -4.63
C ALA A 398 6.04 -15.24 -5.60
N ILE A 399 6.26 -14.40 -6.61
CA ILE A 399 7.43 -14.47 -7.48
C ILE A 399 8.52 -13.61 -6.84
N VAL A 400 9.56 -14.27 -6.34
CA VAL A 400 10.64 -13.65 -5.58
C VAL A 400 12.00 -13.81 -6.29
N PRO A 401 12.91 -12.82 -6.19
CA PRO A 401 14.27 -12.95 -6.71
C PRO A 401 15.02 -14.14 -6.07
N CYS A 402 15.61 -14.99 -6.90
CA CYS A 402 16.51 -16.08 -6.46
C CYS A 402 17.97 -15.87 -6.87
N VAL A 403 18.29 -14.69 -7.42
CA VAL A 403 19.63 -14.18 -7.66
C VAL A 403 19.78 -12.80 -7.01
N SER A 404 21.01 -12.33 -6.85
CA SER A 404 21.33 -10.95 -6.49
C SER A 404 21.99 -10.20 -7.65
N VAL A 405 22.15 -8.90 -7.48
CA VAL A 405 22.90 -8.00 -8.38
C VAL A 405 24.06 -7.44 -7.57
N GLU A 406 25.18 -7.13 -8.23
CA GLU A 406 26.29 -6.44 -7.56
C GLU A 406 25.88 -5.01 -7.18
N TYR A 407 26.09 -4.64 -5.91
CA TYR A 407 25.85 -3.31 -5.37
C TYR A 407 26.61 -3.11 -4.07
N GLY A 408 26.73 -1.86 -3.65
CA GLY A 408 27.51 -1.50 -2.47
C GLY A 408 28.99 -1.27 -2.78
N LYS A 409 29.75 -0.94 -1.75
CA LYS A 409 31.19 -0.64 -1.81
C LYS A 409 31.87 -1.18 -0.54
N PRO A 410 33.16 -1.56 -0.57
CA PRO A 410 33.90 -1.92 0.64
C PRO A 410 33.76 -0.85 1.72
N HIS A 411 33.45 -1.26 2.95
CA HIS A 411 33.22 -0.35 4.06
C HIS A 411 34.56 0.19 4.59
N ARG A 412 34.62 1.49 4.90
CA ARG A 412 35.81 2.12 5.50
C ARG A 412 35.83 1.84 6.99
N LEU A 413 36.83 1.10 7.44
CA LEU A 413 36.92 0.60 8.82
C LEU A 413 37.37 1.71 9.78
N VAL A 414 36.72 1.76 10.94
CA VAL A 414 37.02 2.74 11.99
C VAL A 414 38.23 2.25 12.79
N LYS A 415 39.27 3.09 12.87
CA LYS A 415 40.54 2.81 13.57
C LYS A 415 40.54 3.43 14.97
N PRO A 416 41.17 2.79 15.97
CA PRO A 416 41.30 3.34 17.32
C PRO A 416 42.22 4.58 17.37
N VAL A 417 41.93 5.52 18.26
CA VAL A 417 42.75 6.74 18.42
C VAL A 417 43.92 6.45 19.36
N LEU A 418 45.13 6.37 18.79
CA LEU A 418 46.35 6.02 19.52
C LEU A 418 46.95 7.17 20.36
N THR A 419 46.30 8.33 20.34
CA THR A 419 46.75 9.57 20.96
C THR A 419 45.99 9.83 22.26
N THR A 420 46.67 9.80 23.40
CA THR A 420 46.08 10.10 24.72
C THR A 420 46.50 11.49 25.18
N GLN A 421 45.53 12.40 25.42
CA GLN A 421 45.77 13.65 26.13
C GLN A 421 45.49 13.50 27.62
N PHE A 422 46.32 14.10 28.48
CA PHE A 422 46.10 14.12 29.92
C PHE A 422 46.62 15.40 30.56
N ASN A 423 45.89 15.92 31.55
CA ASN A 423 46.26 17.09 32.32
C ASN A 423 47.23 16.68 33.44
N SER A 424 48.44 17.18 33.39
CA SER A 424 49.44 17.00 34.44
C SER A 424 49.52 18.24 35.33
N ARG A 425 49.66 18.03 36.64
CA ARG A 425 50.11 19.06 37.58
C ARG A 425 51.61 18.89 37.79
N ASN A 426 52.37 19.94 37.56
CA ASN A 426 53.77 20.01 37.99
C ASN A 426 53.94 21.18 38.98
N GLN A 427 55.10 21.25 39.64
CA GLN A 427 55.38 22.24 40.68
C GLN A 427 55.55 23.70 40.18
N TYR A 428 55.27 23.97 38.89
CA TYR A 428 55.45 25.27 38.25
C TYR A 428 54.22 25.79 37.49
N ALA A 429 53.22 24.95 37.18
CA ALA A 429 51.95 25.37 36.58
C ALA A 429 50.81 24.35 36.82
N ASP A 430 49.61 24.86 37.11
CA ASP A 430 48.36 24.10 36.97
C ASP A 430 47.93 24.08 35.49
N GLY A 431 47.56 22.91 34.97
CA GLY A 431 46.91 22.79 33.65
C GLY A 431 47.79 22.43 32.45
N LEU A 432 48.92 21.73 32.64
CA LEU A 432 49.74 21.27 31.51
C LEU A 432 49.06 20.11 30.77
N VAL A 433 48.50 20.38 29.59
CA VAL A 433 47.98 19.36 28.67
C VAL A 433 49.16 18.64 28.01
N MET A 434 49.38 17.36 28.34
CA MET A 434 50.39 16.53 27.68
C MET A 434 49.72 15.56 26.70
N THR A 435 50.28 15.44 25.50
CA THR A 435 49.84 14.48 24.48
C THR A 435 50.83 13.32 24.39
N ARG A 436 50.33 12.09 24.43
CA ARG A 436 51.12 10.86 24.25
C ARG A 436 50.55 10.01 23.12
N GLU A 437 51.31 9.92 22.04
CA GLU A 437 51.05 8.97 20.95
C GLU A 437 51.60 7.58 21.31
N ARG A 438 50.97 6.54 20.77
CA ARG A 438 51.41 5.14 20.90
C ARG A 438 51.65 4.57 19.51
N PRO A 439 52.75 3.85 19.26
CA PRO A 439 52.92 3.14 18.01
C PRO A 439 51.86 2.03 17.89
N SER A 440 51.21 1.97 16.73
CA SER A 440 50.31 0.88 16.35
C SER A 440 51.09 -0.44 16.26
N ARG A 441 50.40 -1.56 16.52
CA ARG A 441 50.85 -2.90 16.08
C ARG A 441 49.89 -3.54 15.08
N MET A 442 48.81 -2.85 14.73
CA MET A 442 47.89 -3.31 13.71
C MET A 442 48.40 -2.94 12.31
N ALA A 443 48.06 -3.77 11.33
CA ALA A 443 48.27 -3.42 9.93
C ALA A 443 47.37 -2.24 9.53
N ASP A 444 47.80 -1.46 8.54
CA ASP A 444 47.08 -0.28 8.09
C ASP A 444 45.88 -0.65 7.19
N VAL A 445 44.84 -1.21 7.82
CA VAL A 445 43.64 -1.72 7.15
C VAL A 445 42.59 -0.62 7.08
N GLU A 446 42.41 0.00 5.91
CA GLU A 446 41.42 1.07 5.72
C GLU A 446 40.04 0.60 5.26
N TYR A 447 39.95 -0.47 4.46
CA TYR A 447 38.70 -0.96 3.88
C TYR A 447 38.51 -2.46 4.14
N THR A 448 37.26 -2.91 4.12
CA THR A 448 36.92 -4.33 4.20
C THR A 448 37.40 -5.11 2.98
N THR A 449 37.92 -6.32 3.22
CA THR A 449 38.22 -7.35 2.21
C THR A 449 37.48 -8.63 2.56
N ASP A 450 37.45 -9.60 1.65
CA ASP A 450 36.82 -10.91 1.90
C ASP A 450 37.46 -11.62 3.11
N GLU A 451 38.76 -11.48 3.35
CA GLU A 451 39.47 -12.05 4.51
C GLU A 451 39.05 -11.41 5.83
N ILE A 452 38.95 -10.07 5.86
CA ILE A 452 38.51 -9.32 7.05
C ILE A 452 37.05 -9.62 7.35
N MET A 453 36.20 -9.68 6.32
CA MET A 453 34.80 -10.04 6.48
C MET A 453 34.63 -11.48 6.94
N TRP A 454 35.42 -12.42 6.42
CA TRP A 454 35.48 -13.79 6.95
C TRP A 454 35.90 -13.82 8.42
N LEU A 455 36.93 -13.05 8.82
CA LEU A 455 37.35 -12.97 10.23
C LEU A 455 36.24 -12.42 11.14
N PHE A 456 35.52 -11.39 10.71
CA PHE A 456 34.39 -10.84 11.46
C PHE A 456 33.22 -11.82 11.56
N GLY A 457 32.94 -12.57 10.49
CA GLY A 457 31.97 -13.66 10.52
C GLY A 457 32.38 -14.79 11.46
N TYR A 458 33.66 -15.17 11.43
CA TYR A 458 34.22 -16.19 12.33
C TYR A 458 34.17 -15.74 13.80
N TRP A 459 34.42 -14.46 14.06
CA TRP A 459 34.27 -13.87 15.40
C TRP A 459 32.82 -13.92 15.90
N LEU A 460 31.79 -13.83 15.04
CA LEU A 460 30.40 -13.93 15.48
C LEU A 460 30.07 -15.27 16.14
N GLY A 461 30.67 -16.37 15.67
CA GLY A 461 30.60 -17.66 16.36
C GLY A 461 31.54 -17.69 17.57
N ASP A 462 32.79 -18.10 17.33
CA ASP A 462 33.73 -18.49 18.39
C ASP A 462 34.38 -17.34 19.17
N GLY A 463 34.24 -16.09 18.71
CA GLY A 463 34.95 -14.92 19.23
C GLY A 463 34.43 -14.36 20.55
N ASP A 464 35.31 -13.76 21.36
CA ASP A 464 34.93 -12.94 22.52
C ASP A 464 35.88 -11.75 22.77
N ILE A 465 35.42 -10.74 23.52
CA ILE A 465 36.25 -9.61 23.95
C ILE A 465 36.24 -9.53 25.47
N ARG A 466 37.42 -9.59 26.11
CA ARG A 466 37.56 -9.39 27.56
C ARG A 466 38.33 -8.11 27.83
N THR A 467 37.86 -7.34 28.81
CA THR A 467 38.51 -6.10 29.24
C THR A 467 38.49 -5.97 30.76
N GLN A 468 39.61 -5.50 31.32
CA GLN A 468 39.74 -5.19 32.74
C GLN A 468 39.79 -3.69 32.94
N ALA A 469 38.91 -3.15 33.80
CA ALA A 469 38.95 -1.75 34.21
C ALA A 469 40.23 -1.41 35.01
N GLY A 470 40.68 -0.16 34.89
CA GLY A 470 41.79 0.43 35.60
C GLY A 470 41.40 1.02 36.95
N LYS A 471 42.26 1.90 37.50
CA LYS A 471 42.01 2.61 38.76
C LYS A 471 41.33 3.98 38.57
N THR A 472 41.27 4.45 37.33
CA THR A 472 40.66 5.73 36.94
C THR A 472 39.43 5.40 36.10
N GLU A 473 38.42 6.25 36.20
CA GLU A 473 37.26 6.25 35.31
C GLU A 473 37.71 6.20 33.83
N ASP A 474 37.00 5.44 33.01
CA ASP A 474 37.28 5.15 31.59
C ASP A 474 38.63 4.49 31.24
N MET A 475 39.52 4.23 32.20
CA MET A 475 40.80 3.57 31.92
C MET A 475 40.65 2.06 31.72
N ILE A 476 40.99 1.53 30.54
CA ILE A 476 41.13 0.07 30.33
C ILE A 476 42.56 -0.38 30.71
N ARG A 477 42.69 -1.31 31.66
CA ARG A 477 43.98 -1.87 32.13
C ARG A 477 44.60 -2.83 31.11
N TRP A 478 43.81 -3.80 30.63
CA TRP A 478 44.17 -4.72 29.54
C TRP A 478 42.90 -5.13 28.77
N ALA A 479 43.09 -5.60 27.53
CA ALA A 479 42.04 -6.15 26.69
C ALA A 479 42.57 -7.35 25.90
N THR A 480 41.68 -8.28 25.55
CA THR A 480 41.97 -9.43 24.68
C THR A 480 40.83 -9.65 23.68
N ILE A 481 41.18 -9.91 22.42
CA ILE A 481 40.29 -10.62 21.48
C ILE A 481 40.59 -12.11 21.63
N GLY A 482 39.60 -12.91 22.01
CA GLY A 482 39.68 -14.36 22.10
C GLY A 482 38.86 -15.06 21.03
N PHE A 483 39.21 -16.31 20.74
CA PHE A 483 38.45 -17.24 19.92
C PHE A 483 38.46 -18.63 20.57
N SER A 484 37.30 -19.27 20.64
CA SER A 484 37.10 -20.61 21.22
C SER A 484 37.44 -21.74 20.24
N THR A 485 38.56 -21.58 19.54
CA THR A 485 39.03 -22.43 18.44
C THR A 485 40.05 -23.46 18.96
N PRO A 486 39.73 -24.77 19.03
CA PRO A 486 40.69 -25.80 19.41
C PRO A 486 41.86 -25.96 18.43
N VAL A 487 42.94 -26.63 18.86
CA VAL A 487 44.11 -26.93 17.99
C VAL A 487 43.72 -27.72 16.74
N ALA A 488 42.74 -28.63 16.85
CA ALA A 488 42.25 -29.47 15.76
C ALA A 488 41.10 -28.84 14.93
N ASP A 489 40.78 -27.55 15.16
CA ASP A 489 39.67 -26.92 14.45
C ASP A 489 39.95 -26.71 12.95
N ARG A 490 38.90 -26.87 12.14
CA ARG A 490 38.91 -26.77 10.67
C ARG A 490 39.38 -25.43 10.13
N ALA A 491 39.17 -24.34 10.87
CA ALA A 491 39.40 -22.97 10.45
C ALA A 491 40.60 -22.33 11.16
N ARG A 492 41.19 -22.99 12.16
CA ARG A 492 42.33 -22.48 12.96
C ARG A 492 43.45 -21.92 12.09
N GLY A 493 43.87 -22.64 11.04
CA GLY A 493 44.95 -22.20 10.15
C GLY A 493 44.66 -20.82 9.55
N ARG A 494 43.48 -20.68 8.91
CA ARG A 494 43.03 -19.42 8.32
C ARG A 494 42.83 -18.30 9.35
N LEU A 495 42.38 -18.63 10.57
CA LEU A 495 42.35 -17.68 11.68
C LEU A 495 43.76 -17.15 11.98
N MET A 496 44.76 -18.03 12.12
CA MET A 496 46.15 -17.61 12.39
C MET A 496 46.73 -16.77 11.26
N ASP A 497 46.51 -17.17 10.01
CA ASP A 497 46.98 -16.45 8.83
C ASP A 497 46.37 -15.04 8.76
N THR A 498 45.04 -14.94 8.89
CA THR A 498 44.30 -13.66 8.85
C THR A 498 44.65 -12.76 10.03
N MET A 499 44.84 -13.31 11.23
CA MET A 499 45.27 -12.56 12.41
C MET A 499 46.72 -12.05 12.26
N THR A 500 47.61 -12.83 11.65
CA THR A 500 49.00 -12.41 11.38
C THR A 500 49.05 -11.26 10.37
N MET A 501 48.11 -11.21 9.42
CA MET A 501 47.96 -10.05 8.52
C MET A 501 47.41 -8.81 9.21
N LEU A 502 46.66 -8.96 10.32
CA LEU A 502 45.96 -7.85 11.00
C LEU A 502 46.75 -7.27 12.18
N ILE A 503 47.57 -8.06 12.89
CA ILE A 503 48.32 -7.59 14.06
C ILE A 503 49.71 -8.26 14.21
N ASP A 504 50.74 -7.43 14.42
CA ASP A 504 52.07 -7.86 14.88
C ASP A 504 52.05 -8.16 16.39
N ALA A 505 51.37 -9.24 16.76
CA ALA A 505 51.36 -9.79 18.10
C ALA A 505 51.13 -11.31 18.07
N PRO A 506 51.94 -12.11 18.79
CA PRO A 506 51.69 -13.54 18.90
C PRO A 506 50.43 -13.83 19.72
N PRO A 507 49.68 -14.89 19.39
CA PRO A 507 48.58 -15.37 20.23
C PRO A 507 49.07 -15.91 21.57
N VAL A 508 48.18 -15.90 22.56
CA VAL A 508 48.28 -16.59 23.83
C VAL A 508 47.26 -17.73 23.84
N GLU A 509 47.73 -18.96 24.00
CA GLU A 509 46.87 -20.15 24.08
C GLU A 509 46.56 -20.50 25.55
N ARG A 510 45.32 -20.93 25.81
CA ARG A 510 44.93 -21.50 27.10
C ARG A 510 45.51 -22.91 27.23
N ALA A 511 45.91 -23.30 28.44
CA ALA A 511 46.63 -24.56 28.70
C ALA A 511 45.86 -25.85 28.33
N ASP A 512 44.55 -25.77 28.07
CA ASP A 512 43.72 -26.88 27.59
C ASP A 512 43.65 -26.98 26.05
N GLY A 513 44.26 -26.04 25.31
CA GLY A 513 44.29 -26.04 23.85
C GLY A 513 42.96 -25.71 23.17
N ILE A 514 41.95 -25.25 23.92
CA ILE A 514 40.59 -24.97 23.42
C ILE A 514 40.43 -23.51 23.00
N HIS A 515 41.20 -22.59 23.60
CA HIS A 515 40.99 -21.15 23.46
C HIS A 515 42.30 -20.43 23.12
N VAL A 516 42.24 -19.47 22.20
CA VAL A 516 43.38 -18.68 21.75
C VAL A 516 43.01 -17.19 21.73
N ALA A 517 43.91 -16.32 22.19
CA ALA A 517 43.61 -14.89 22.34
C ALA A 517 44.80 -13.96 22.04
N TRP A 518 44.51 -12.78 21.50
CA TRP A 518 45.47 -11.71 21.24
C TRP A 518 45.31 -10.59 22.27
N CYS A 519 46.36 -10.37 23.06
CA CYS A 519 46.41 -9.37 24.13
C CYS A 519 46.67 -7.95 23.59
N SER A 520 45.71 -7.38 22.85
CA SER A 520 45.80 -6.03 22.31
C SER A 520 44.57 -5.19 22.64
N LYS A 521 44.82 -4.00 23.20
CA LYS A 521 43.79 -2.96 23.40
C LYS A 521 43.32 -2.40 22.07
N GLU A 522 44.27 -2.13 21.18
CA GLU A 522 44.04 -1.59 19.84
C GLU A 522 43.10 -2.48 19.03
N LEU A 523 43.36 -3.79 19.02
CA LEU A 523 42.53 -4.77 18.33
C LEU A 523 41.14 -4.92 18.97
N ALA A 524 41.08 -4.96 20.30
CA ALA A 524 39.80 -5.01 21.01
C ALA A 524 38.94 -3.76 20.75
N GLU A 525 39.57 -2.61 20.62
CA GLU A 525 38.94 -1.34 20.29
C GLU A 525 38.53 -1.28 18.82
N PHE A 526 39.36 -1.79 17.89
CA PHE A 526 39.01 -1.93 16.46
C PHE A 526 37.77 -2.78 16.23
N PHE A 527 37.67 -3.98 16.84
CA PHE A 527 36.45 -4.80 16.74
C PHE A 527 35.23 -4.04 17.31
N ARG A 528 35.38 -3.38 18.47
CA ARG A 528 34.31 -2.59 19.09
C ARG A 528 33.84 -1.43 18.23
N LEU A 529 34.75 -0.64 17.68
CA LEU A 529 34.46 0.53 16.84
C LEU A 529 33.74 0.15 15.53
N ASN A 530 33.97 -1.05 15.01
CA ASN A 530 33.29 -1.56 13.82
C ASN A 530 32.00 -2.36 14.12
N GLY A 531 31.59 -2.43 15.40
CA GLY A 531 30.30 -3.00 15.85
C GLY A 531 30.35 -4.43 16.37
N PHE A 532 31.53 -5.06 16.45
CA PHE A 532 31.70 -6.42 16.95
C PHE A 532 31.87 -6.43 18.48
N VAL A 533 30.73 -6.48 19.17
CA VAL A 533 30.62 -6.35 20.63
C VAL A 533 29.67 -7.38 21.24
N GLY A 534 29.68 -7.48 22.57
CA GLY A 534 28.78 -8.33 23.34
C GLY A 534 29.23 -9.79 23.49
N GLY A 535 28.58 -10.50 24.41
CA GLY A 535 28.69 -11.95 24.55
C GLY A 535 27.83 -12.72 23.54
N ALA A 536 27.87 -14.05 23.58
CA ALA A 536 27.21 -14.93 22.60
C ALA A 536 25.67 -14.78 22.46
N ARG A 537 25.00 -14.04 23.35
CA ARG A 537 23.57 -13.69 23.26
C ARG A 537 23.31 -12.25 22.79
N GLU A 538 24.34 -11.41 22.77
CA GLU A 538 24.25 -9.96 22.55
C GLU A 538 24.85 -9.55 21.20
N LYS A 539 25.68 -10.42 20.59
CA LYS A 539 26.25 -10.22 19.26
C LYS A 539 25.15 -10.00 18.22
N ARG A 540 25.36 -9.01 17.35
CA ARG A 540 24.49 -8.65 16.20
C ARG A 540 25.36 -8.45 14.97
N VAL A 541 24.76 -8.53 13.79
CA VAL A 541 25.45 -8.14 12.55
C VAL A 541 25.44 -6.60 12.44
N PRO A 542 26.59 -5.93 12.23
CA PRO A 542 26.60 -4.48 12.04
C PRO A 542 25.83 -4.06 10.78
N ARG A 543 25.01 -3.00 10.87
CA ARG A 543 24.13 -2.56 9.77
C ARG A 543 24.84 -2.32 8.43
N TRP A 544 26.11 -1.88 8.46
CA TRP A 544 26.89 -1.64 7.25
C TRP A 544 27.19 -2.90 6.43
N VAL A 545 27.08 -4.10 7.02
CA VAL A 545 27.33 -5.38 6.33
C VAL A 545 26.33 -5.66 5.21
N TRP A 546 25.06 -5.22 5.35
CA TRP A 546 24.05 -5.38 4.29
C TRP A 546 24.39 -4.60 3.01
N SER A 547 25.21 -3.55 3.11
CA SER A 547 25.59 -2.65 2.01
C SER A 547 26.96 -2.94 1.40
N LEU A 548 27.58 -4.07 1.72
CA LEU A 548 28.85 -4.52 1.14
C LEU A 548 28.68 -5.16 -0.24
N PRO A 549 29.75 -5.28 -1.04
CA PRO A 549 29.76 -6.11 -2.26
C PRO A 549 29.33 -7.55 -2.00
N GLU A 550 28.88 -8.24 -3.06
CA GLU A 550 28.37 -9.61 -2.94
C GLU A 550 29.39 -10.59 -2.33
N SER A 551 30.66 -10.55 -2.79
CA SER A 551 31.74 -11.39 -2.26
C SER A 551 31.95 -11.20 -0.75
N GLN A 552 31.84 -9.97 -0.26
CA GLN A 552 32.10 -9.62 1.12
C GLN A 552 30.97 -10.07 2.06
N ARG A 553 29.72 -10.00 1.61
CA ARG A 553 28.57 -10.59 2.32
C ARG A 553 28.68 -12.12 2.38
N LEU A 554 29.06 -12.76 1.26
CA LEU A 554 29.30 -14.19 1.18
C LEU A 554 30.44 -14.62 2.10
N ALA A 555 31.56 -13.89 2.11
CA ALA A 555 32.72 -14.16 2.95
C ALA A 555 32.40 -14.04 4.44
N PHE A 556 31.59 -13.04 4.84
CA PHE A 556 31.10 -12.89 6.21
C PHE A 556 30.24 -14.09 6.66
N ILE A 557 29.29 -14.52 5.83
CA ILE A 557 28.47 -15.71 6.11
C ILE A 557 29.34 -16.97 6.18
N ALA A 558 30.31 -17.11 5.27
CA ALA A 558 31.27 -18.21 5.24
C ALA A 558 32.15 -18.27 6.50
N GLY A 559 32.56 -17.11 7.04
CA GLY A 559 33.25 -17.00 8.32
C GLY A 559 32.45 -17.59 9.47
N TYR A 560 31.17 -17.22 9.58
CA TYR A 560 30.31 -17.77 10.63
C TYR A 560 30.02 -19.26 10.42
N LEU A 561 29.92 -19.72 9.17
CA LEU A 561 29.81 -21.14 8.83
C LEU A 561 31.07 -21.94 9.20
N ASP A 562 32.25 -21.35 9.09
CA ASP A 562 33.51 -21.98 9.48
C ASP A 562 33.70 -22.06 11.00
N ALA A 563 33.11 -21.13 11.76
CA ALA A 563 33.00 -21.22 13.22
C ALA A 563 31.93 -22.25 13.64
N ASP A 564 30.65 -21.86 13.65
CA ASP A 564 29.53 -22.65 14.21
C ASP A 564 28.74 -23.47 13.17
N GLY A 565 29.11 -23.41 11.90
CA GLY A 565 28.33 -24.01 10.81
C GLY A 565 28.50 -25.52 10.63
N TYR A 566 27.48 -26.15 10.07
CA TYR A 566 27.46 -27.57 9.74
C TYR A 566 26.76 -27.83 8.39
N VAL A 567 27.23 -28.81 7.62
CA VAL A 567 26.57 -29.25 6.38
C VAL A 567 25.59 -30.38 6.72
N LEU A 568 24.30 -30.10 6.58
CA LEU A 568 23.25 -31.10 6.66
C LEU A 568 23.20 -31.95 5.38
N ALA A 569 22.66 -33.16 5.50
CA ALA A 569 22.29 -33.97 4.35
C ALA A 569 21.40 -33.18 3.36
N GLN A 570 21.45 -33.55 2.08
CA GLN A 570 20.74 -32.87 0.98
C GLN A 570 21.26 -31.47 0.62
N ARG A 571 22.57 -31.19 0.83
CA ARG A 571 23.23 -29.91 0.51
C ARG A 571 22.49 -28.70 1.11
N ARG A 572 22.42 -28.66 2.45
CA ARG A 572 21.98 -27.47 3.19
C ARG A 572 23.03 -27.07 4.21
N PHE A 573 23.28 -25.77 4.34
CA PHE A 573 24.04 -25.23 5.44
C PHE A 573 23.14 -25.05 6.67
N SER A 574 23.73 -25.19 7.85
CA SER A 574 23.08 -24.98 9.14
C SER A 574 24.01 -24.21 10.06
N LEU A 575 23.51 -23.13 10.65
CA LEU A 575 24.15 -22.39 11.76
C LEU A 575 23.36 -22.66 13.03
N LYS A 576 24.04 -22.77 14.18
CA LYS A 576 23.43 -22.77 15.52
C LYS A 576 23.83 -21.52 16.28
N SER A 577 22.96 -21.04 17.15
CA SER A 577 23.27 -19.95 18.08
C SER A 577 22.41 -20.00 19.34
N ALA A 578 22.89 -19.37 20.41
CA ALA A 578 22.12 -19.07 21.60
C ALA A 578 21.30 -17.77 21.46
N SER A 579 21.67 -16.86 20.54
CA SER A 579 20.85 -15.72 20.14
C SER A 579 19.98 -16.09 18.95
N ARG A 580 18.70 -15.73 19.01
CA ARG A 580 17.77 -15.84 17.89
C ARG A 580 17.96 -14.67 16.91
N GLU A 581 18.15 -13.49 17.48
CA GLU A 581 18.28 -12.18 16.83
C GLU A 581 19.49 -12.17 15.88
N LEU A 582 20.62 -12.76 16.29
CA LEU A 582 21.79 -12.92 15.43
C LEU A 582 21.50 -13.80 14.20
N LEU A 583 20.69 -14.86 14.36
CA LEU A 583 20.30 -15.71 13.24
C LEU A 583 19.24 -15.05 12.36
N GLU A 584 18.40 -14.16 12.91
CA GLU A 584 17.47 -13.32 12.14
C GLU A 584 18.22 -12.25 11.32
N ASP A 585 19.29 -11.67 11.86
CA ASP A 585 20.21 -10.80 11.10
C ASP A 585 20.85 -11.55 9.92
N VAL A 586 21.44 -12.71 10.18
CA VAL A 586 22.08 -13.54 9.14
C VAL A 586 21.06 -14.04 8.11
N ALA A 587 19.83 -14.33 8.55
CA ALA A 587 18.73 -14.66 7.66
C ALA A 587 18.38 -13.49 6.73
N SER A 588 18.25 -12.28 7.27
CA SER A 588 18.03 -11.04 6.50
C SER A 588 19.17 -10.78 5.51
N LEU A 589 20.42 -11.01 5.91
CA LEU A 589 21.58 -10.89 5.00
C LEU A 589 21.50 -11.90 3.85
N LEU A 590 21.09 -13.15 4.10
CA LEU A 590 20.86 -14.16 3.05
C LEU A 590 19.75 -13.74 2.06
N VAL A 591 18.72 -13.01 2.51
CA VAL A 591 17.68 -12.46 1.60
C VAL A 591 18.28 -11.53 0.55
N THR A 592 19.26 -10.70 0.94
CA THR A 592 19.94 -9.78 0.00
C THR A 592 20.70 -10.50 -1.13
N LEU A 593 21.07 -11.76 -0.90
CA LEU A 593 21.76 -12.64 -1.85
C LEU A 593 20.79 -13.49 -2.68
N GLY A 594 19.48 -13.33 -2.51
CA GLY A 594 18.46 -14.20 -3.12
C GLY A 594 18.30 -15.57 -2.44
N ILE A 595 18.94 -15.81 -1.29
CA ILE A 595 18.95 -17.10 -0.60
C ILE A 595 17.84 -17.14 0.46
N THR A 596 16.83 -18.00 0.27
CA THR A 596 15.76 -18.18 1.26
C THR A 596 16.16 -19.19 2.34
N SER A 597 16.24 -18.71 3.59
CA SER A 597 16.55 -19.51 4.79
C SER A 597 15.29 -19.91 5.57
N ARG A 598 15.45 -20.81 6.55
CA ARG A 598 14.45 -21.15 7.56
C ARG A 598 15.09 -21.14 8.96
N LEU A 599 14.50 -20.42 9.90
CA LEU A 599 14.91 -20.38 11.30
C LEU A 599 13.99 -21.27 12.15
N TYR A 600 14.56 -21.94 13.15
CA TYR A 600 13.79 -22.74 14.09
C TYR A 600 14.45 -22.76 15.47
N THR A 601 13.62 -22.81 16.51
CA THR A 601 14.05 -22.94 17.91
C THR A 601 14.09 -24.42 18.26
N GLU A 602 15.26 -24.93 18.70
CA GLU A 602 15.38 -26.31 19.21
C GLU A 602 14.87 -26.41 20.66
N PHE A 603 15.06 -25.35 21.46
CA PHE A 603 14.45 -25.11 22.77
C PHE A 603 14.68 -23.66 23.19
N ASP A 604 13.76 -23.12 23.98
CA ASP A 604 13.73 -21.75 24.50
C ASP A 604 13.78 -21.68 26.05
N GLN A 605 13.47 -22.79 26.73
CA GLN A 605 13.56 -22.90 28.19
C GLN A 605 14.87 -23.55 28.66
N PRO A 606 15.43 -23.11 29.80
CA PRO A 606 16.63 -23.70 30.37
C PRO A 606 16.48 -25.19 30.69
N LYS A 607 17.40 -26.00 30.16
CA LYS A 607 17.49 -27.44 30.44
C LYS A 607 18.91 -27.85 30.78
N THR A 608 19.04 -28.80 31.71
CA THR A 608 20.33 -29.44 32.01
C THR A 608 20.75 -30.30 30.82
N VAL A 609 21.97 -30.07 30.33
CA VAL A 609 22.62 -30.86 29.29
C VAL A 609 23.98 -31.31 29.79
N THR A 610 24.36 -32.55 29.52
CA THR A 610 25.69 -33.06 29.85
C THR A 610 26.63 -32.81 28.67
N ILE A 611 27.56 -31.87 28.81
CA ILE A 611 28.56 -31.56 27.80
C ILE A 611 29.91 -32.09 28.31
N MET A 612 30.49 -33.04 27.59
CA MET A 612 31.78 -33.69 27.96
C MET A 612 31.84 -34.22 29.41
N GLY A 613 30.71 -34.66 29.96
CA GLY A 613 30.61 -35.17 31.33
C GLY A 613 30.34 -34.11 32.41
N VAL A 614 30.25 -32.83 32.05
CA VAL A 614 29.85 -31.74 32.96
C VAL A 614 28.37 -31.44 32.77
N GLU A 615 27.61 -31.34 33.86
CA GLU A 615 26.25 -30.81 33.81
C GLU A 615 26.28 -29.29 33.61
N CYS A 616 25.68 -28.83 32.51
CA CYS A 616 25.58 -27.43 32.13
C CYS A 616 24.11 -27.08 31.92
N VAL A 617 23.72 -25.83 32.22
CA VAL A 617 22.38 -25.34 31.89
C VAL A 617 22.44 -24.67 30.52
N ALA A 618 21.82 -25.29 29.52
CA ALA A 618 21.61 -24.65 28.23
C ALA A 618 20.29 -23.89 28.28
N HIS A 619 20.33 -22.57 28.11
CA HIS A 619 19.17 -21.71 28.29
C HIS A 619 18.24 -21.69 27.07
N SER A 620 18.82 -21.60 25.87
CA SER A 620 18.13 -21.59 24.58
C SER A 620 19.06 -22.15 23.50
N ALA A 621 18.49 -22.65 22.40
CA ALA A 621 19.22 -22.89 21.17
C ALA A 621 18.31 -22.69 19.95
N HIS A 622 18.80 -21.91 19.00
CA HIS A 622 18.16 -21.63 17.73
C HIS A 622 19.06 -22.11 16.59
N ARG A 623 18.46 -22.42 15.45
CA ARG A 623 19.16 -22.94 14.28
C ARG A 623 18.59 -22.36 13.00
N LEU A 624 19.48 -21.82 12.16
CA LEU A 624 19.16 -21.32 10.83
C LEU A 624 19.62 -22.37 9.81
N ALA A 625 18.78 -22.75 8.85
CA ALA A 625 19.15 -23.67 7.77
C ALA A 625 18.72 -23.14 6.40
N PHE A 626 19.67 -23.08 5.47
CA PHE A 626 19.49 -22.52 4.12
C PHE A 626 20.04 -23.48 3.05
N PRO A 627 19.59 -23.38 1.79
CA PRO A 627 20.13 -24.21 0.71
C PRO A 627 21.62 -23.90 0.50
N TRP A 628 22.35 -24.89 0.00
CA TRP A 628 23.68 -24.69 -0.56
C TRP A 628 23.63 -23.70 -1.73
N ASP A 629 24.59 -22.79 -1.77
CA ASP A 629 24.81 -21.82 -2.84
C ASP A 629 26.27 -21.93 -3.28
N GLU A 630 26.51 -22.06 -4.58
CA GLU A 630 27.84 -22.23 -5.16
C GLU A 630 28.75 -21.02 -4.88
N ARG A 631 28.16 -19.82 -4.74
CA ARG A 631 28.89 -18.56 -4.52
C ARG A 631 29.51 -18.47 -3.13
N LEU A 632 29.03 -19.23 -2.15
CA LEU A 632 29.66 -19.32 -0.82
C LEU A 632 30.96 -20.13 -0.84
N LEU A 633 31.10 -21.09 -1.77
CA LEU A 633 32.17 -22.09 -1.74
C LEU A 633 33.60 -21.51 -1.77
N PRO A 634 33.94 -20.48 -2.57
CA PRO A 634 35.28 -19.90 -2.59
C PRO A 634 35.72 -19.32 -1.23
N HIS A 635 34.76 -19.03 -0.35
CA HIS A 635 35.02 -18.36 0.92
C HIS A 635 35.01 -19.31 2.13
N LEU A 636 34.75 -20.62 1.97
CA LEU A 636 34.72 -21.61 3.07
C LEU A 636 36.10 -22.22 3.36
N SER A 637 36.29 -22.73 4.58
CA SER A 637 37.48 -23.51 4.93
C SER A 637 37.56 -24.81 4.11
N PRO A 638 38.77 -25.30 3.76
CA PRO A 638 38.92 -26.50 2.94
C PRO A 638 38.24 -27.76 3.50
N ALA A 639 38.09 -27.87 4.82
CA ALA A 639 37.42 -29.01 5.44
C ALA A 639 35.89 -28.91 5.38
N LEU A 640 35.33 -27.70 5.42
CA LEU A 640 33.89 -27.48 5.24
C LEU A 640 33.50 -27.59 3.76
N LEU A 641 34.33 -27.07 2.86
CA LEU A 641 34.22 -27.23 1.41
C LEU A 641 34.16 -28.71 1.01
N ARG A 642 35.14 -29.53 1.42
CA ARG A 642 35.13 -30.99 1.13
C ARG A 642 33.84 -31.68 1.59
N LYS A 643 33.37 -31.37 2.81
CA LYS A 643 32.09 -31.93 3.32
C LYS A 643 30.86 -31.48 2.51
N ALA A 644 30.88 -30.27 1.94
CA ALA A 644 29.83 -29.77 1.06
C ALA A 644 29.88 -30.45 -0.33
N GLU A 645 31.08 -30.70 -0.86
CA GLU A 645 31.32 -31.39 -2.13
C GLU A 645 30.97 -32.89 -2.07
N GLU A 646 31.37 -33.57 -0.98
CA GLU A 646 31.08 -34.98 -0.68
C GLU A 646 29.57 -35.31 -0.61
N CYS A 647 28.73 -34.30 -0.34
CA CYS A 647 27.28 -34.47 -0.33
C CYS A 647 26.72 -34.62 -1.75
N VAL A 648 26.08 -35.76 -2.03
CA VAL A 648 25.35 -36.02 -3.29
C VAL A 648 24.34 -34.89 -3.56
N PRO A 649 24.29 -34.31 -4.78
CA PRO A 649 23.40 -33.18 -5.06
C PRO A 649 21.92 -33.58 -4.95
N ALA A 650 21.22 -33.03 -3.94
CA ALA A 650 19.80 -32.80 -4.09
C ALA A 650 19.64 -31.67 -5.12
N GLN A 651 18.95 -31.92 -6.23
CA GLN A 651 18.62 -30.87 -7.19
C GLN A 651 17.62 -29.90 -6.53
N TYR A 652 18.12 -28.84 -5.87
CA TYR A 652 17.30 -27.71 -5.44
C TYR A 652 16.83 -26.96 -6.69
N LYS A 653 15.73 -27.44 -7.28
CA LYS A 653 15.09 -26.79 -8.41
C LYS A 653 14.28 -25.62 -7.90
N HIS A 654 14.80 -24.40 -8.11
CA HIS A 654 14.00 -23.17 -8.09
C HIS A 654 12.68 -23.44 -8.82
N HIS A 655 11.54 -23.28 -8.13
CA HIS A 655 10.25 -23.59 -8.72
C HIS A 655 9.88 -22.46 -9.69
N ARG A 656 10.22 -22.66 -10.96
CA ARG A 656 10.04 -21.65 -12.01
C ARG A 656 8.88 -21.98 -12.96
N ALA A 657 8.23 -23.12 -12.77
CA ALA A 657 6.93 -23.35 -13.40
C ALA A 657 5.87 -22.58 -12.60
N VAL A 658 5.00 -21.87 -13.29
CA VAL A 658 3.85 -21.21 -12.65
C VAL A 658 2.74 -22.25 -12.47
N GLY A 659 2.53 -22.70 -11.23
CA GLY A 659 1.60 -23.77 -10.90
C GLY A 659 1.80 -25.02 -11.78
N ARG A 660 0.72 -25.46 -12.46
CA ARG A 660 0.77 -26.57 -13.45
C ARG A 660 0.70 -26.08 -14.90
N SER A 661 1.16 -24.86 -15.18
CA SER A 661 1.16 -24.27 -16.53
C SER A 661 2.43 -24.59 -17.33
N SER A 662 2.46 -24.13 -18.59
CA SER A 662 3.65 -24.05 -19.43
C SER A 662 4.47 -22.76 -19.22
N ILE A 663 3.99 -21.80 -18.41
CA ILE A 663 4.72 -20.56 -18.14
C ILE A 663 5.92 -20.90 -17.26
N LYS A 664 7.11 -20.60 -17.79
CA LYS A 664 8.39 -20.79 -17.12
C LYS A 664 9.04 -19.44 -16.88
N LEU A 665 9.29 -19.14 -15.61
CA LEU A 665 9.95 -17.91 -15.18
C LEU A 665 11.43 -17.87 -15.60
N PRO A 666 11.97 -16.67 -15.89
CA PRO A 666 13.40 -16.44 -16.11
C PRO A 666 14.26 -16.92 -14.93
N ASP A 667 15.56 -17.11 -15.16
CA ASP A 667 16.49 -17.61 -14.12
C ASP A 667 16.65 -16.68 -12.91
N ALA A 668 16.30 -15.40 -13.02
CA ALA A 668 16.44 -14.41 -11.95
C ALA A 668 15.41 -14.53 -10.81
N VAL A 669 14.26 -15.18 -11.05
CA VAL A 669 13.13 -15.25 -10.11
C VAL A 669 12.57 -16.67 -9.98
N GLN A 670 11.91 -16.94 -8.86
CA GLN A 670 11.22 -18.21 -8.59
C GLN A 670 9.86 -17.97 -7.95
N VAL A 671 8.95 -18.91 -8.12
CA VAL A 671 7.75 -19.05 -7.28
C VAL A 671 8.16 -19.54 -5.90
N ALA A 672 7.60 -18.94 -4.86
CA ALA A 672 7.69 -19.42 -3.49
C ALA A 672 6.35 -19.29 -2.77
N GLU A 673 6.03 -20.27 -1.92
CA GLU A 673 4.85 -20.27 -1.06
C GLU A 673 4.99 -19.22 0.06
N VAL A 674 3.90 -18.52 0.35
CA VAL A 674 3.85 -17.35 1.23
C VAL A 674 2.98 -17.64 2.46
N GLY A 675 3.47 -17.25 3.63
CA GLY A 675 2.66 -17.08 4.84
C GLY A 675 2.38 -15.60 5.09
N VAL A 676 1.11 -15.25 5.32
CA VAL A 676 0.67 -13.88 5.64
C VAL A 676 0.15 -13.86 7.06
N SER A 677 0.60 -12.92 7.89
CA SER A 677 0.08 -12.77 9.26
C SER A 677 -1.26 -12.04 9.29
N GLU A 678 -1.98 -12.18 10.40
CA GLU A 678 -2.98 -11.19 10.82
C GLU A 678 -2.34 -9.77 10.92
N PRO A 679 -3.13 -8.69 10.84
CA PRO A 679 -2.63 -7.32 10.91
C PRO A 679 -2.01 -7.02 12.29
N SER A 680 -1.05 -6.11 12.33
CA SER A 680 -0.43 -5.67 13.59
C SER A 680 -1.40 -4.84 14.43
N ALA A 681 -1.55 -5.21 15.71
CA ALA A 681 -2.41 -4.50 16.67
C ALA A 681 -2.03 -3.04 16.92
N GLU A 682 -0.78 -2.67 16.61
CA GLU A 682 -0.33 -1.27 16.57
C GLU A 682 -0.18 -0.84 15.10
N ALA A 683 -0.77 0.31 14.77
CA ALA A 683 -0.55 0.99 13.51
C ALA A 683 0.88 1.56 13.48
N VAL A 684 1.64 1.23 12.43
CA VAL A 684 3.03 1.69 12.26
C VAL A 684 3.13 2.66 11.09
N PRO A 685 4.09 3.60 11.11
CA PRO A 685 4.30 4.50 9.99
C PRO A 685 4.47 3.73 8.67
N THR A 686 3.96 4.29 7.58
CA THR A 686 3.93 3.72 6.24
C THR A 686 4.46 4.72 5.23
N TRP A 687 5.28 4.30 4.27
CA TRP A 687 5.94 5.09 3.23
C TRP A 687 5.74 4.45 1.86
N ASP A 688 5.77 5.25 0.80
CA ASP A 688 5.62 4.77 -0.57
C ASP A 688 6.64 5.42 -1.52
N ILE A 689 7.05 4.71 -2.57
CA ILE A 689 8.02 5.19 -3.57
C ILE A 689 7.56 4.88 -5.00
N GLU A 690 7.67 5.85 -5.90
CA GLU A 690 7.49 5.59 -7.33
C GLU A 690 8.84 5.36 -8.02
N VAL A 691 8.87 4.39 -8.93
CA VAL A 691 10.08 3.91 -9.58
C VAL A 691 9.89 3.85 -11.10
N GLU A 692 10.92 4.28 -11.82
CA GLU A 692 10.88 4.58 -13.25
C GLU A 692 10.43 3.40 -14.14
N GLY A 693 9.47 3.65 -15.02
CA GLY A 693 8.99 2.69 -16.03
C GLY A 693 7.95 1.70 -15.52
N THR A 694 8.35 0.54 -14.98
CA THR A 694 7.41 -0.54 -14.60
C THR A 694 6.72 -0.32 -13.26
N GLY A 695 6.96 0.81 -12.57
CA GLY A 695 6.36 1.11 -11.27
C GLY A 695 6.75 0.16 -10.13
N ASN A 696 7.61 -0.84 -10.39
CA ASN A 696 7.94 -1.90 -9.45
C ASN A 696 9.35 -1.77 -8.83
N PHE A 697 9.52 -2.32 -7.62
CA PHE A 697 10.79 -2.37 -6.91
C PHE A 697 10.90 -3.56 -5.96
N ILE A 698 12.11 -3.79 -5.44
CA ILE A 698 12.46 -4.90 -4.56
C ILE A 698 12.64 -4.41 -3.13
N SER A 699 11.71 -4.82 -2.26
CA SER A 699 11.74 -4.59 -0.82
C SER A 699 11.82 -5.92 -0.09
N GLN A 700 12.81 -6.09 0.79
CA GLN A 700 13.02 -7.30 1.62
C GLN A 700 12.90 -8.64 0.85
N GLY A 701 13.33 -8.66 -0.41
CA GLY A 701 13.31 -9.85 -1.27
C GLY A 701 11.97 -10.18 -1.93
N PHE A 702 11.03 -9.23 -2.01
CA PHE A 702 9.76 -9.29 -2.75
C PHE A 702 9.70 -8.18 -3.81
N ILE A 703 8.87 -8.32 -4.85
CA ILE A 703 8.65 -7.33 -5.93
C ILE A 703 7.25 -6.71 -5.77
N VAL A 704 7.10 -5.37 -5.78
CA VAL A 704 5.84 -4.65 -5.40
C VAL A 704 5.50 -3.37 -6.23
N HIS A 705 4.33 -2.68 -6.12
CA HIS A 705 3.80 -1.63 -7.08
C HIS A 705 2.70 -0.59 -6.55
N ASN A 706 2.40 0.54 -7.26
CA ASN A 706 1.49 1.71 -6.87
C ASN A 706 0.38 2.16 -7.89
N SER A 707 -0.39 3.29 -7.74
CA SER A 707 -1.74 3.61 -8.38
C SER A 707 -1.97 4.71 -9.48
N LYS A 708 -3.15 4.80 -10.18
CA LYS A 708 -3.30 5.34 -11.60
C LYS A 708 -4.32 6.46 -12.04
N THR A 709 -5.67 6.37 -12.18
CA THR A 709 -6.46 7.38 -13.00
C THR A 709 -7.99 7.56 -12.74
N THR A 710 -8.54 8.80 -12.88
CA THR A 710 -9.99 9.12 -12.69
C THR A 710 -10.54 10.28 -13.56
N MET A 711 -11.81 10.20 -14.00
CA MET A 711 -12.64 11.30 -14.56
C MET A 711 -14.05 11.35 -13.95
N LYS A 712 -14.51 12.52 -13.46
CA LYS A 712 -15.87 12.65 -12.87
C LYS A 712 -16.41 14.11 -12.81
N TYR A 713 -17.66 14.33 -13.24
CA TYR A 713 -18.27 15.67 -13.27
C TYR A 713 -19.75 15.69 -12.79
N PRO A 714 -20.00 15.76 -11.46
CA PRO A 714 -21.34 15.97 -10.89
C PRO A 714 -22.02 17.19 -11.52
N SER A 715 -23.29 17.08 -11.85
CA SER A 715 -24.03 18.13 -12.57
C SER A 715 -25.37 18.43 -11.90
N VAL A 716 -25.76 19.70 -11.78
CA VAL A 716 -27.06 20.13 -11.24
C VAL A 716 -27.75 21.05 -12.25
N TYR A 717 -28.95 20.67 -12.68
CA TYR A 717 -29.80 21.44 -13.60
C TYR A 717 -30.99 22.01 -12.81
N MET A 718 -30.98 23.32 -12.57
CA MET A 718 -32.01 24.05 -11.83
C MET A 718 -33.08 24.54 -12.82
N LEU A 719 -34.20 23.82 -12.87
CA LEU A 719 -35.28 23.93 -13.86
C LEU A 719 -36.55 24.62 -13.34
N GLY A 720 -36.61 24.98 -12.05
CA GLY A 720 -37.76 25.68 -11.46
C GLY A 720 -37.35 26.86 -10.59
N ASP A 721 -38.27 27.79 -10.39
CA ASP A 721 -38.04 29.04 -9.67
C ASP A 721 -37.47 28.80 -8.25
N GLY A 722 -36.42 29.53 -7.88
CA GLY A 722 -35.80 29.42 -6.57
C GLY A 722 -35.05 28.11 -6.26
N ALA A 723 -34.81 27.25 -7.26
CA ALA A 723 -34.04 26.01 -7.07
C ALA A 723 -32.59 26.27 -6.63
N HIS A 724 -32.04 25.35 -5.82
CA HIS A 724 -30.68 25.42 -5.27
C HIS A 724 -29.80 24.23 -5.69
N GLY A 725 -28.54 24.50 -6.04
CA GLY A 725 -27.55 23.48 -6.37
C GLY A 725 -26.19 23.69 -5.72
N GLN A 726 -25.73 22.73 -4.94
CA GLN A 726 -24.43 22.72 -4.29
C GLN A 726 -23.57 21.54 -4.79
N ILE A 727 -22.30 21.80 -5.09
CA ILE A 727 -21.31 20.77 -5.45
C ILE A 727 -20.04 21.00 -4.62
N LEU A 728 -19.63 20.00 -3.85
CA LEU A 728 -18.40 19.99 -3.08
C LEU A 728 -17.53 18.82 -3.55
N SER A 729 -16.42 19.11 -4.22
CA SER A 729 -15.57 18.08 -4.84
C SER A 729 -14.15 18.17 -4.31
N MET A 730 -13.60 17.05 -3.84
CA MET A 730 -12.20 16.97 -3.44
C MET A 730 -11.43 15.94 -4.27
N ALA A 731 -10.24 16.32 -4.73
CA ALA A 731 -9.32 15.44 -5.45
C ALA A 731 -7.93 15.46 -4.80
N PHE A 732 -7.36 14.29 -4.57
CA PHE A 732 -5.99 14.13 -4.07
C PHE A 732 -5.15 13.41 -5.12
N ALA A 733 -4.38 14.15 -5.92
CA ALA A 733 -3.56 13.58 -6.99
C ALA A 733 -2.14 13.28 -6.49
N GLY A 734 -1.83 12.00 -6.33
CA GLY A 734 -0.46 11.49 -6.18
C GLY A 734 0.23 11.29 -7.53
N ARG A 735 1.49 10.87 -7.50
CA ARG A 735 2.28 10.63 -8.72
C ARG A 735 1.70 9.49 -9.56
N GLY A 736 1.91 9.57 -10.88
CA GLY A 736 1.27 8.69 -11.85
C GLY A 736 -0.22 8.98 -12.06
N GLN A 737 -0.86 9.73 -11.15
CA GLN A 737 -2.29 10.00 -11.19
C GLN A 737 -2.64 11.28 -11.94
N HIS A 738 -3.60 11.14 -12.87
CA HIS A 738 -4.37 12.25 -13.40
C HIS A 738 -5.83 12.09 -12.94
N LEU A 739 -6.27 13.01 -12.09
CA LEU A 739 -7.66 13.12 -11.62
C LEU A 739 -8.29 14.36 -12.26
N ASP A 740 -9.17 14.17 -13.25
CA ASP A 740 -9.92 15.25 -13.90
C ASP A 740 -11.35 15.28 -13.34
N THR A 741 -11.55 16.12 -12.34
CA THR A 741 -12.80 16.23 -11.56
C THR A 741 -13.42 17.63 -11.71
N GLY A 742 -14.61 17.86 -11.18
CA GLY A 742 -15.16 19.21 -11.07
C GLY A 742 -16.67 19.21 -10.93
N GLY A 743 -17.38 19.92 -11.80
CA GLY A 743 -18.85 19.88 -11.79
C GLY A 743 -19.55 20.90 -12.68
N LYS A 744 -20.85 20.73 -12.90
CA LYS A 744 -21.67 21.58 -13.76
C LYS A 744 -22.88 22.14 -13.02
N LEU A 745 -23.14 23.43 -13.17
CA LEU A 745 -24.30 24.14 -12.64
C LEU A 745 -25.04 24.79 -13.81
N VAL A 746 -26.29 24.44 -14.02
CA VAL A 746 -27.12 24.97 -15.10
C VAL A 746 -28.36 25.64 -14.50
N HIS A 747 -28.40 26.97 -14.55
CA HIS A 747 -29.59 27.76 -14.21
C HIS A 747 -30.47 27.88 -15.45
N ALA A 748 -31.69 27.36 -15.38
CA ALA A 748 -32.68 27.43 -16.46
C ALA A 748 -34.01 28.08 -16.03
N ALA A 749 -34.10 28.57 -14.79
CA ALA A 749 -35.28 29.20 -14.22
C ALA A 749 -34.91 30.42 -13.35
N PRO A 750 -35.85 31.32 -13.04
CA PRO A 750 -35.60 32.50 -12.21
C PRO A 750 -35.19 32.16 -10.77
N ASN A 751 -34.59 33.15 -10.10
CA ASN A 751 -34.19 33.15 -8.68
C ASN A 751 -33.34 31.95 -8.20
N CYS A 752 -32.82 31.14 -9.13
CA CYS A 752 -32.02 29.97 -8.82
C CYS A 752 -30.71 30.38 -8.14
N SER A 753 -30.21 29.53 -7.25
CA SER A 753 -28.99 29.81 -6.49
C SER A 753 -28.05 28.61 -6.47
N SER A 754 -26.74 28.84 -6.48
CA SER A 754 -25.80 27.71 -6.48
C SER A 754 -24.44 28.04 -5.89
N GLN A 755 -23.78 26.99 -5.41
CA GLN A 755 -22.42 27.06 -4.89
C GLN A 755 -21.62 25.84 -5.34
N LEU A 756 -20.53 26.05 -6.05
CA LEU A 756 -19.53 25.02 -6.31
C LEU A 756 -18.28 25.33 -5.50
N ILE A 757 -17.80 24.38 -4.73
CA ILE A 757 -16.50 24.41 -4.07
C ILE A 757 -15.72 23.19 -4.56
N SER A 758 -14.67 23.41 -5.34
CA SER A 758 -13.71 22.36 -5.69
C SER A 758 -12.41 22.59 -4.93
N LYS A 759 -11.90 21.52 -4.31
CA LYS A 759 -10.63 21.53 -3.59
C LYS A 759 -9.72 20.45 -4.14
N SER A 760 -8.62 20.85 -4.74
CA SER A 760 -7.62 19.92 -5.27
C SER A 760 -6.34 19.99 -4.45
N ILE A 761 -5.76 18.84 -4.15
CA ILE A 761 -4.43 18.72 -3.55
C ILE A 761 -3.59 17.91 -4.53
N SER A 762 -2.47 18.47 -4.98
CA SER A 762 -1.54 17.78 -5.89
C SER A 762 -0.18 17.62 -5.23
N LYS A 763 0.31 16.38 -5.16
CA LYS A 763 1.57 16.01 -4.53
C LYS A 763 2.37 15.10 -5.45
N ASN A 764 3.69 15.22 -5.34
CA ASN A 764 4.68 14.37 -5.98
C ASN A 764 4.67 14.34 -7.50
N GLY A 765 4.20 15.38 -8.19
CA GLY A 765 4.06 15.36 -9.65
C GLY A 765 2.71 14.78 -10.12
N GLY A 766 1.80 14.52 -9.20
CA GLY A 766 0.40 14.24 -9.51
C GLY A 766 -0.28 15.41 -10.20
N ARG A 767 -1.28 15.08 -11.01
CA ARG A 767 -2.08 16.04 -11.76
C ARG A 767 -3.54 16.02 -11.31
N ALA A 768 -3.93 17.01 -10.51
CA ALA A 768 -5.34 17.34 -10.39
C ALA A 768 -5.76 18.24 -11.56
N SER A 769 -7.01 18.14 -11.99
CA SER A 769 -7.60 19.07 -12.94
C SER A 769 -9.02 19.34 -12.51
N TYR A 770 -9.32 20.58 -12.15
CA TYR A 770 -10.70 21.03 -12.05
C TYR A 770 -11.23 21.36 -13.45
N ARG A 771 -12.42 20.88 -13.77
CA ARG A 771 -13.17 21.22 -14.99
C ARG A 771 -14.62 21.44 -14.63
N GLY A 772 -15.14 22.63 -14.92
CA GLY A 772 -16.53 22.94 -14.61
C GLY A 772 -17.22 23.87 -15.59
N LEU A 773 -18.54 23.82 -15.57
CA LEU A 773 -19.42 24.65 -16.38
C LEU A 773 -20.45 25.32 -15.48
N LEU A 774 -20.53 26.64 -15.53
CA LEU A 774 -21.65 27.41 -15.02
C LEU A 774 -22.39 28.00 -16.22
N LYS A 775 -23.61 27.51 -16.47
CA LYS A 775 -24.51 28.05 -17.49
C LYS A 775 -25.65 28.79 -16.81
N VAL A 776 -25.92 30.02 -17.23
CA VAL A 776 -27.17 30.72 -16.92
C VAL A 776 -27.92 30.98 -18.21
N SER A 777 -29.10 30.39 -18.32
CA SER A 777 -29.93 30.45 -19.52
C SER A 777 -30.76 31.73 -19.54
N LYS A 778 -31.05 32.24 -20.74
CA LYS A 778 -31.97 33.37 -20.91
C LYS A 778 -33.33 33.09 -20.28
N GLY A 779 -33.83 34.02 -19.47
CA GLY A 779 -35.02 33.90 -18.62
C GLY A 779 -34.72 33.54 -17.16
N ALA A 780 -33.50 33.16 -16.79
CA ALA A 780 -33.10 32.85 -15.42
C ALA A 780 -32.77 34.12 -14.60
N VAL A 781 -33.71 35.09 -14.58
CA VAL A 781 -33.54 36.38 -13.89
C VAL A 781 -33.38 36.20 -12.38
N GLY A 782 -32.55 37.04 -11.75
CA GLY A 782 -32.22 36.96 -10.34
C GLY A 782 -31.31 35.78 -9.96
N ALA A 783 -30.78 35.02 -10.92
CA ALA A 783 -29.94 33.86 -10.65
C ALA A 783 -28.63 34.25 -9.94
N ARG A 784 -28.21 33.43 -8.97
CA ARG A 784 -27.00 33.66 -8.16
C ARG A 784 -26.09 32.44 -8.18
N SER A 785 -24.80 32.63 -8.37
CA SER A 785 -23.84 31.53 -8.30
C SER A 785 -22.51 31.99 -7.72
N ASN A 786 -21.88 31.12 -6.91
CA ASN A 786 -20.48 31.27 -6.56
C ASN A 786 -19.73 29.97 -6.88
N VAL A 787 -18.63 30.08 -7.64
CA VAL A 787 -17.79 28.94 -8.03
C VAL A 787 -16.39 29.18 -7.48
N VAL A 788 -16.04 28.50 -6.38
CA VAL A 788 -14.72 28.56 -5.74
C VAL A 788 -13.92 27.32 -6.14
N CYS A 789 -12.72 27.52 -6.66
CA CYS A 789 -11.82 26.46 -7.09
C CYS A 789 -10.46 26.65 -6.42
N ASP A 790 -10.25 25.98 -5.30
CA ASP A 790 -8.99 26.02 -4.59
C ASP A 790 -8.10 24.85 -4.99
N ALA A 791 -6.87 25.15 -5.33
CA ALA A 791 -5.81 24.18 -5.53
C ALA A 791 -4.70 24.41 -4.51
N LEU A 792 -4.29 23.34 -3.84
CA LEU A 792 -3.12 23.31 -2.98
C LEU A 792 -2.03 22.48 -3.66
N LEU A 793 -0.97 23.16 -4.08
CA LEU A 793 0.25 22.53 -4.61
C LEU A 793 1.22 22.33 -3.46
N LEU A 794 1.62 21.07 -3.23
CA LEU A 794 2.52 20.70 -2.14
C LEU A 794 3.99 20.64 -2.56
N ASP A 795 4.26 20.67 -3.87
CA ASP A 795 5.61 20.80 -4.42
C ASP A 795 5.60 21.49 -5.79
N GLU A 796 6.78 21.73 -6.37
CA GLU A 796 6.93 22.48 -7.63
C GLU A 796 6.69 21.67 -8.92
N LYS A 797 6.69 20.34 -8.81
CA LYS A 797 6.54 19.38 -9.92
C LYS A 797 5.08 18.98 -10.14
N SER A 798 4.26 19.11 -9.10
CA SER A 798 2.82 18.84 -9.12
C SER A 798 2.07 19.89 -9.92
N ARG A 799 0.99 19.48 -10.56
CA ARG A 799 0.21 20.34 -11.46
C ARG A 799 -1.25 20.31 -11.06
N SER A 800 -1.81 21.46 -10.75
CA SER A 800 -3.27 21.64 -10.77
C SER A 800 -3.62 22.49 -11.98
N ASP A 801 -4.52 21.98 -12.80
CA ASP A 801 -5.16 22.77 -13.87
C ASP A 801 -6.56 23.17 -13.42
N THR A 802 -7.03 24.35 -13.84
CA THR A 802 -8.40 24.80 -13.56
C THR A 802 -9.01 25.29 -14.88
N TYR A 803 -10.06 24.60 -15.33
CA TYR A 803 -10.76 24.86 -16.60
C TYR A 803 -12.23 25.28 -16.31
N PRO A 804 -12.47 26.52 -15.85
CA PRO A 804 -13.82 27.03 -15.64
C PRO A 804 -14.41 27.51 -16.98
N TYR A 805 -15.64 27.11 -17.26
CA TYR A 805 -16.46 27.63 -18.35
C TYR A 805 -17.65 28.35 -17.75
N ILE A 806 -17.84 29.62 -18.06
CA ILE A 806 -18.95 30.43 -17.56
C ILE A 806 -19.66 31.02 -18.77
N GLU A 807 -20.92 30.65 -18.95
CA GLU A 807 -21.77 31.06 -20.05
C GLU A 807 -23.03 31.71 -19.48
N ILE A 808 -23.20 33.01 -19.71
CA ILE A 808 -24.30 33.81 -19.18
C ILE A 808 -25.09 34.39 -20.34
N ASP A 809 -26.34 33.93 -20.50
CA ASP A 809 -27.25 34.36 -21.57
C ASP A 809 -28.36 35.30 -21.04
N GLU A 810 -28.28 35.73 -19.78
CA GLU A 810 -29.25 36.57 -19.06
C GLU A 810 -28.55 37.76 -18.37
N ASP A 811 -29.19 38.93 -18.34
CA ASP A 811 -28.58 40.19 -17.91
C ASP A 811 -28.71 40.41 -16.38
N ASP A 812 -29.83 40.00 -15.77
CA ASP A 812 -30.11 40.17 -14.34
C ASP A 812 -29.62 38.97 -13.52
N VAL A 813 -28.30 38.89 -13.29
CA VAL A 813 -27.65 37.78 -12.58
C VAL A 813 -26.54 38.26 -11.63
N THR A 814 -26.21 37.48 -10.61
CA THR A 814 -25.07 37.73 -9.70
C THR A 814 -24.16 36.52 -9.67
N ILE A 815 -23.04 36.58 -10.41
CA ILE A 815 -22.14 35.45 -10.61
C ILE A 815 -20.74 35.78 -10.09
N GLY A 816 -20.29 34.99 -9.12
CA GLY A 816 -18.92 34.96 -8.63
C GLY A 816 -18.17 33.73 -9.13
N HIS A 817 -16.92 33.92 -9.55
CA HIS A 817 -15.97 32.83 -9.68
C HIS A 817 -14.63 33.25 -9.09
N GLU A 818 -14.09 32.39 -8.23
CA GLU A 818 -12.78 32.51 -7.63
C GLU A 818 -12.00 31.23 -7.92
N ALA A 819 -10.75 31.38 -8.38
CA ALA A 819 -9.82 30.27 -8.51
C ALA A 819 -8.53 30.65 -7.79
N SER A 820 -8.20 29.93 -6.71
CA SER A 820 -6.97 30.12 -5.95
C SER A 820 -6.04 28.94 -6.23
N VAL A 821 -4.80 29.22 -6.63
CA VAL A 821 -3.73 28.21 -6.65
C VAL A 821 -2.73 28.61 -5.59
N SER A 822 -2.86 27.99 -4.42
CA SER A 822 -2.00 28.21 -3.27
C SER A 822 -0.89 27.18 -3.28
N LYS A 823 0.35 27.61 -3.03
CA LYS A 823 1.34 26.76 -2.38
C LYS A 823 1.16 26.91 -0.87
N ILE A 824 1.61 25.94 -0.08
CA ILE A 824 1.75 26.18 1.37
C ILE A 824 2.79 27.29 1.56
N GLY A 825 2.41 28.39 2.22
CA GLY A 825 3.26 29.57 2.35
C GLY A 825 4.33 29.38 3.44
N GLU A 826 5.57 29.75 3.14
CA GLU A 826 6.69 29.72 4.11
C GLU A 826 6.36 30.49 5.40
N GLU A 827 5.65 31.62 5.32
CA GLU A 827 5.21 32.38 6.50
C GLU A 827 4.18 31.62 7.36
N GLN A 828 3.30 30.83 6.74
CA GLN A 828 2.28 30.04 7.46
C GLN A 828 2.93 28.85 8.18
N LEU A 829 3.85 28.16 7.49
CA LEU A 829 4.69 27.11 8.09
C LEU A 829 5.52 27.68 9.23
N PHE A 830 6.30 28.73 8.97
CA PHE A 830 7.16 29.37 9.97
C PHE A 830 6.36 29.85 11.18
N TYR A 831 5.15 30.39 10.99
CA TYR A 831 4.28 30.76 12.10
C TYR A 831 3.90 29.54 12.95
N LEU A 832 3.41 28.46 12.33
CA LEU A 832 3.02 27.24 13.04
C LEU A 832 4.22 26.53 13.70
N GLN A 833 5.36 26.47 13.03
CA GLN A 833 6.64 25.97 13.56
C GLN A 833 7.14 26.82 14.74
N SER A 834 6.99 28.15 14.70
CA SER A 834 7.32 29.04 15.82
C SER A 834 6.43 28.80 17.05
N ARG A 835 5.28 28.13 16.90
CA ARG A 835 4.42 27.66 17.99
C ARG A 835 4.77 26.26 18.50
N GLY A 836 5.79 25.62 17.91
CA GLY A 836 6.31 24.31 18.35
C GLY A 836 5.73 23.11 17.60
N LEU A 837 5.00 23.31 16.49
CA LEU A 837 4.56 22.22 15.60
C LEU A 837 5.72 21.80 14.69
N ALA A 838 5.85 20.50 14.40
CA ALA A 838 6.74 20.02 13.35
C ALA A 838 6.25 20.50 11.96
N GLU A 839 7.12 20.47 10.95
CA GLU A 839 6.75 20.93 9.59
C GLU A 839 5.62 20.10 8.96
N ASP A 840 5.65 18.78 9.17
CA ASP A 840 4.57 17.88 8.74
C ASP A 840 3.27 18.11 9.53
N GLU A 841 3.34 18.40 10.83
CA GLU A 841 2.16 18.74 11.65
C GLU A 841 1.55 20.08 11.22
N ALA A 842 2.40 21.08 10.94
CA ALA A 842 1.99 22.37 10.41
C ALA A 842 1.35 22.24 9.02
N SER A 843 1.97 21.45 8.13
CA SER A 843 1.44 21.15 6.79
C SER A 843 0.11 20.41 6.85
N ALA A 844 0.03 19.36 7.67
CA ALA A 844 -1.20 18.61 7.90
C ALA A 844 -2.29 19.50 8.52
N MET A 845 -1.95 20.42 9.44
CA MET A 845 -2.92 21.38 10.00
C MET A 845 -3.42 22.38 8.96
N ILE A 846 -2.55 22.91 8.10
CA ILE A 846 -2.93 23.78 6.97
C ILE A 846 -3.86 23.04 6.02
N VAL A 847 -3.56 21.77 5.70
CA VAL A 847 -4.39 20.98 4.79
C VAL A 847 -5.69 20.53 5.47
N SER A 848 -5.69 20.17 6.74
CA SER A 848 -6.91 19.92 7.53
C SER A 848 -7.82 21.15 7.55
N GLY A 849 -7.26 22.36 7.69
CA GLY A 849 -7.98 23.62 7.54
C GLY A 849 -8.50 23.84 6.11
N PHE A 850 -7.72 23.47 5.09
CA PHE A 850 -8.10 23.55 3.69
C PHE A 850 -9.30 22.66 3.36
N ILE A 851 -9.34 21.42 3.85
CA ILE A 851 -10.42 20.44 3.61
C ILE A 851 -11.62 20.61 4.56
N GLU A 852 -11.49 21.41 5.62
CA GLU A 852 -12.49 21.55 6.69
C GLU A 852 -13.93 21.78 6.19
N PRO A 853 -14.18 22.57 5.11
CA PRO A 853 -15.53 22.73 4.56
C PRO A 853 -16.18 21.42 4.09
N MET A 854 -15.40 20.44 3.65
CA MET A 854 -15.92 19.12 3.24
C MET A 854 -16.10 18.17 4.42
N VAL A 855 -15.18 18.18 5.37
CA VAL A 855 -15.31 17.41 6.63
C VAL A 855 -16.62 17.77 7.35
N LYS A 856 -17.01 19.04 7.34
CA LYS A 856 -18.25 19.54 7.96
C LYS A 856 -19.55 19.06 7.32
N GLU A 857 -19.53 18.66 6.05
CA GLU A 857 -20.72 18.21 5.31
C GLU A 857 -20.92 16.68 5.34
N LEU A 858 -19.92 15.95 5.83
CA LEU A 858 -19.98 14.50 6.05
C LEU A 858 -20.61 14.17 7.41
N PRO A 859 -21.34 13.03 7.54
CA PRO A 859 -21.70 12.49 8.84
C PRO A 859 -20.45 12.22 9.69
N MET A 860 -20.59 12.26 11.02
CA MET A 860 -19.48 12.28 11.97
C MET A 860 -18.47 11.13 11.76
N GLU A 861 -18.95 9.92 11.45
CA GLU A 861 -18.10 8.75 11.21
C GLU A 861 -17.21 8.94 9.97
N TYR A 862 -17.79 9.46 8.88
CA TYR A 862 -17.08 9.70 7.62
C TYR A 862 -16.18 10.94 7.69
N ALA A 863 -16.57 11.95 8.47
CA ALA A 863 -15.75 13.14 8.74
C ALA A 863 -14.46 12.78 9.51
N VAL A 864 -14.55 11.87 10.48
CA VAL A 864 -13.40 11.33 11.21
C VAL A 864 -12.51 10.49 10.30
N GLU A 865 -13.10 9.59 9.51
CA GLU A 865 -12.35 8.74 8.57
C GLU A 865 -11.62 9.58 7.50
N MET A 866 -12.30 10.57 6.90
CA MET A 866 -11.71 11.49 5.93
C MET A 866 -10.53 12.29 6.51
N ASN A 867 -10.66 12.82 7.73
CA ASN A 867 -9.58 13.55 8.41
C ASN A 867 -8.35 12.65 8.63
N ARG A 868 -8.57 11.43 9.16
CA ARG A 868 -7.51 10.44 9.37
C ARG A 868 -6.82 10.12 8.05
N LEU A 869 -7.62 9.79 7.04
CA LEU A 869 -7.18 9.49 5.69
C LEU A 869 -6.34 10.61 5.07
N ILE A 870 -6.59 11.89 5.36
CA ILE A 870 -5.82 13.00 4.77
C ILE A 870 -4.58 13.34 5.60
N GLN A 871 -4.61 13.21 6.93
CA GLN A 871 -3.40 13.27 7.76
C GLN A 871 -2.36 12.25 7.27
N LEU A 872 -2.78 11.01 7.02
CA LEU A 872 -1.97 9.95 6.42
C LEU A 872 -1.36 10.30 5.04
N GLN A 873 -1.84 11.34 4.34
CA GLN A 873 -1.33 11.74 3.02
C GLN A 873 -0.43 12.98 3.11
N MET A 874 -0.62 13.76 4.18
CA MET A 874 0.03 15.04 4.48
C MET A 874 1.30 14.93 5.30
N GLU A 875 1.52 13.77 5.88
CA GLU A 875 2.83 13.33 6.36
C GLU A 875 3.87 13.33 5.20
N GLY A 876 5.07 13.87 5.47
CA GLY A 876 6.19 14.00 4.53
C GLY A 876 5.84 14.79 3.26
N SER A 877 5.39 16.05 3.41
CA SER A 877 4.80 16.83 2.29
C SER A 877 5.60 17.97 1.71
N ILE A 878 6.62 18.47 2.40
CA ILE A 878 7.42 19.62 1.93
C ILE A 878 8.90 19.22 2.02
N GLY A 879 9.56 19.21 0.86
CA GLY A 879 10.86 18.57 0.60
C GLY A 879 11.00 18.13 -0.85
#